data_AF-A0A9W9KCS6-F1
#
_entry.id   AF-A0A9W9KCS6-F1
#
_cell.length_a   1.000
_cell.length_b   1.000
_cell.length_c   1.000
_cell.angle_alpha   90.00
_cell.angle_beta   90.00
_cell.angle_gamma   90.00
#
_symmetry.space_group_name_H-M   'P 1'
#
loop_
_entity.id
_entity.type
_entity.pdbx_description
1 polymer ?
#
loop_
_entity_poly.entity_id
_entity_poly.type
_entity_poly.pdbx_seq_one_letter_code
_entity_poly.pdbx_strand_id
1 'polypeptide(L)'
;MANQPTHSTSPLFLYFLSILNHKQYHNGPHPRTDRPIGVIGAGILGRRIGCTFVAAGYHVNIQDPSQESLQETKKYITAHKEEFSLMPRVSKDKEEVMAGGGMGQGRETETSITKMDLEMYTQAPFGNYKTFTEVEPAVANAWLIIEAVPERLELKIDTLAELDAKAPPDCILGSNSSSIKSSLMIAKVSPERRKRVLNTHFTMPPAIRTVELMTDGETDTVIFSYLEDVLGECGLLPVTARRESTGFVFNRLWAAVKREILHILSDGVSDPSEIDLLWEHMFKNGPLPCQLMDQVGLDTVALVEETYIRERGLDGQATVGWLRKEYIEQGRLGKKSKLGGLYPPLVRSATAEATPINPHTSAKDIYLLDVGLGSNARDVSQVHSNGKVLRWNLVTQKLSPVVVGQNMPDGIDVSLTEQRIFWTNMGRSVAAYDGSVWSANMDGSDVKCLVPRGKVRTPKQIAADEQRYQLYFADREGTSLHRCGYDGSHHEIIVQRYTTPGSSLLDQMREWCVGIALDSERRVMYWTQKGPSKAGCGRIFCAGMDIPEGETAENRSDITLLFDNLPEPIDIEIDSELQTLYWTDRGEHPMGCTLCRAYVGGETVNMQKIILARHFHEPIGLYSVSMDDGDKTELVRNEGCFTGITLV
;
A
#
# COMPACT_ATOMS: atom_id res chain seq x y z
N MET A 1 -63.43 -53.76 -20.92
CA MET A 1 -62.80 -53.89 -19.60
C MET A 1 -61.39 -54.40 -19.81
N ALA A 2 -60.35 -53.60 -19.60
CA ALA A 2 -58.96 -54.02 -19.69
C ALA A 2 -58.20 -53.29 -18.58
N ASN A 3 -57.90 -54.00 -17.49
CA ASN A 3 -56.61 -54.62 -17.15
C ASN A 3 -55.58 -53.61 -16.62
N GLN A 4 -55.45 -53.61 -15.28
CA GLN A 4 -54.17 -53.40 -14.57
C GLN A 4 -53.23 -54.60 -14.87
N PRO A 5 -51.87 -54.48 -14.78
CA PRO A 5 -51.20 -54.01 -13.56
C PRO A 5 -49.85 -53.26 -13.69
N THR A 6 -49.53 -52.58 -12.58
CA THR A 6 -48.20 -52.32 -11.96
C THR A 6 -46.99 -51.93 -12.81
N HIS A 7 -46.42 -50.76 -12.51
CA HIS A 7 -45.00 -50.65 -12.18
C HIS A 7 -44.74 -49.52 -11.18
N SER A 8 -44.09 -49.89 -10.07
CA SER A 8 -43.58 -48.99 -9.04
C SER A 8 -42.45 -48.13 -9.61
N THR A 9 -42.61 -46.82 -9.57
CA THR A 9 -41.47 -45.90 -9.72
C THR A 9 -40.74 -45.80 -8.38
N SER A 10 -39.47 -46.21 -8.40
CA SER A 10 -38.55 -46.17 -7.26
C SER A 10 -38.39 -44.74 -6.72
N PRO A 11 -38.21 -44.55 -5.39
CA PRO A 11 -37.93 -43.25 -4.78
C PRO A 11 -36.68 -42.55 -5.37
N LEU A 12 -35.76 -43.29 -6.01
CA LEU A 12 -34.60 -42.72 -6.70
C LEU A 12 -34.98 -41.89 -7.94
N PHE A 13 -36.12 -42.14 -8.59
CA PHE A 13 -36.50 -41.40 -9.80
C PHE A 13 -37.09 -40.02 -9.47
N LEU A 14 -37.75 -39.88 -8.33
CA LEU A 14 -38.14 -38.56 -7.78
C LEU A 14 -36.94 -37.82 -7.19
N TYR A 15 -35.94 -38.54 -6.66
CA TYR A 15 -34.67 -37.95 -6.21
C TYR A 15 -33.83 -37.42 -7.38
N PHE A 16 -33.82 -38.09 -8.54
CA PHE A 16 -33.14 -37.58 -9.74
C PHE A 16 -33.83 -36.37 -10.39
N LEU A 17 -35.16 -36.28 -10.34
CA LEU A 17 -35.90 -35.07 -10.74
C LEU A 17 -35.76 -33.93 -9.72
N SER A 18 -35.55 -34.23 -8.44
CA SER A 18 -35.15 -33.26 -7.41
C SER A 18 -33.72 -32.76 -7.63
N ILE A 19 -32.77 -33.61 -8.00
CA ILE A 19 -31.37 -33.21 -8.30
C ILE A 19 -31.28 -32.40 -9.61
N LEU A 20 -32.13 -32.70 -10.60
CA LEU A 20 -32.21 -31.88 -11.83
C LEU A 20 -33.01 -30.58 -11.65
N ASN A 21 -33.91 -30.49 -10.66
CA ASN A 21 -34.59 -29.25 -10.27
C ASN A 21 -33.86 -28.45 -9.18
N HIS A 22 -32.83 -29.00 -8.52
CA HIS A 22 -32.00 -28.25 -7.57
C HIS A 22 -31.02 -27.27 -8.22
N LYS A 23 -30.94 -27.23 -9.56
CA LYS A 23 -30.29 -26.15 -10.31
C LYS A 23 -31.19 -24.93 -10.56
N GLN A 24 -32.40 -24.88 -9.99
CA GLN A 24 -33.35 -23.77 -10.15
C GLN A 24 -33.67 -22.99 -8.86
N TYR A 25 -32.80 -23.02 -7.85
CA TYR A 25 -32.84 -22.06 -6.74
C TYR A 25 -31.96 -20.81 -6.99
N HIS A 26 -32.08 -20.22 -8.19
CA HIS A 26 -31.55 -18.88 -8.51
C HIS A 26 -32.68 -17.84 -8.69
N ASN A 27 -33.85 -18.04 -8.09
CA ASN A 27 -34.90 -17.02 -8.02
C ASN A 27 -34.82 -16.20 -6.71
N GLY A 28 -33.62 -15.72 -6.38
CA GLY A 28 -33.44 -14.50 -5.57
C GLY A 28 -33.38 -13.27 -6.51
N PRO A 29 -33.49 -12.03 -6.01
CA PRO A 29 -33.39 -10.85 -6.86
C PRO A 29 -32.07 -10.89 -7.63
N HIS A 30 -32.14 -10.81 -8.96
CA HIS A 30 -30.94 -10.80 -9.81
C HIS A 30 -29.97 -9.72 -9.30
N PRO A 31 -28.68 -10.04 -9.08
CA PRO A 31 -27.74 -9.13 -8.42
C PRO A 31 -27.52 -7.82 -9.17
N ARG A 32 -27.89 -7.73 -10.45
CA ARG A 32 -27.84 -6.49 -11.24
C ARG A 32 -29.23 -6.15 -11.74
N THR A 33 -29.92 -5.29 -11.00
CA THR A 33 -31.14 -4.64 -11.49
C THR A 33 -30.76 -3.49 -12.43
N ASP A 34 -31.63 -3.12 -13.37
CA ASP A 34 -31.46 -1.88 -14.16
C ASP A 34 -31.56 -0.60 -13.29
N ARG A 35 -32.01 -0.74 -12.04
CA ARG A 35 -32.09 0.33 -11.05
C ARG A 35 -30.70 0.66 -10.50
N PRO A 36 -30.37 1.95 -10.30
CA PRO A 36 -29.08 2.35 -9.77
C PRO A 36 -28.97 2.14 -8.25
N ILE A 37 -27.74 2.13 -7.77
CA ILE A 37 -27.38 2.38 -6.37
C ILE A 37 -27.21 3.89 -6.19
N GLY A 38 -27.85 4.47 -5.19
CA GLY A 38 -27.64 5.86 -4.78
C GLY A 38 -26.48 5.98 -3.79
N VAL A 39 -25.60 6.95 -3.97
CA VAL A 39 -24.59 7.33 -2.97
C VAL A 39 -24.76 8.81 -2.64
N ILE A 40 -25.05 9.11 -1.39
CA ILE A 40 -25.39 10.47 -0.92
C ILE A 40 -24.21 11.02 -0.13
N GLY A 41 -23.51 12.00 -0.72
CA GLY A 41 -22.19 12.47 -0.30
C GLY A 41 -21.10 11.97 -1.25
N ALA A 42 -20.38 12.88 -1.90
CA ALA A 42 -19.31 12.64 -2.86
C ALA A 42 -17.91 12.90 -2.28
N GLY A 43 -17.80 12.90 -0.95
CA GLY A 43 -16.52 12.97 -0.24
C GLY A 43 -15.63 11.74 -0.48
N ILE A 44 -14.53 11.64 0.27
CA ILE A 44 -13.51 10.59 0.09
C ILE A 44 -14.11 9.18 0.16
N LEU A 45 -14.99 8.91 1.12
CA LEU A 45 -15.66 7.62 1.26
C LEU A 45 -16.74 7.40 0.19
N GLY A 46 -17.60 8.40 -0.05
CA GLY A 46 -18.68 8.30 -1.04
C GLY A 46 -18.19 7.97 -2.44
N ARG A 47 -17.14 8.64 -2.93
CA ARG A 47 -16.59 8.35 -4.27
C ARG A 47 -15.97 6.94 -4.37
N ARG A 48 -15.41 6.43 -3.27
CA ARG A 48 -14.87 5.06 -3.20
C ARG A 48 -15.98 4.02 -3.20
N ILE A 49 -17.04 4.24 -2.44
CA ILE A 49 -18.25 3.40 -2.44
C ILE A 49 -18.81 3.34 -3.87
N GLY A 50 -18.95 4.50 -4.53
CA GLY A 50 -19.40 4.57 -5.92
C GLY A 50 -18.48 3.81 -6.89
N CYS A 51 -17.16 3.97 -6.78
CA CYS A 51 -16.18 3.25 -7.60
C CYS A 51 -16.30 1.73 -7.44
N THR A 52 -16.48 1.26 -6.21
CA THR A 52 -16.59 -0.17 -5.89
C THR A 52 -17.77 -0.82 -6.62
N PHE A 53 -18.95 -0.19 -6.56
CA PHE A 53 -20.14 -0.69 -7.23
C PHE A 53 -20.04 -0.57 -8.76
N VAL A 54 -19.51 0.54 -9.29
CA VAL A 54 -19.27 0.72 -10.73
C VAL A 54 -18.35 -0.38 -11.28
N ALA A 55 -17.26 -0.66 -10.60
CA ALA A 55 -16.29 -1.68 -10.97
C ALA A 55 -16.88 -3.09 -10.94
N ALA A 56 -17.82 -3.34 -10.03
CA ALA A 56 -18.58 -4.58 -9.95
C ALA A 56 -19.73 -4.68 -10.96
N GLY A 57 -19.94 -3.65 -11.81
CA GLY A 57 -20.93 -3.66 -12.89
C GLY A 57 -22.28 -3.03 -12.54
N TYR A 58 -22.43 -2.37 -11.39
CA TYR A 58 -23.67 -1.72 -10.96
C TYR A 58 -23.80 -0.30 -11.48
N HIS A 59 -25.02 0.10 -11.81
CA HIS A 59 -25.30 1.50 -12.10
C HIS A 59 -25.29 2.33 -10.82
N VAL A 60 -24.60 3.47 -10.82
CA VAL A 60 -24.45 4.30 -9.61
C VAL A 60 -24.85 5.74 -9.87
N ASN A 61 -25.75 6.26 -9.05
CA ASN A 61 -26.07 7.68 -8.99
C ASN A 61 -25.41 8.28 -7.75
N ILE A 62 -24.58 9.29 -7.93
CA ILE A 62 -23.85 9.93 -6.84
C ILE A 62 -24.35 11.36 -6.68
N GLN A 63 -24.72 11.73 -5.46
CA GLN A 63 -25.22 13.07 -5.16
C GLN A 63 -24.31 13.79 -4.17
N ASP A 64 -24.07 15.07 -4.42
CA ASP A 64 -23.45 16.01 -3.49
C ASP A 64 -23.78 17.44 -3.91
N PRO A 65 -24.07 18.36 -2.97
CA PRO A 65 -24.28 19.78 -3.33
C PRO A 65 -23.02 20.44 -3.91
N SER A 66 -21.82 19.92 -3.63
CA SER A 66 -20.55 20.44 -4.14
C SER A 66 -20.25 19.90 -5.53
N GLN A 67 -20.31 20.78 -6.53
CA GLN A 67 -19.92 20.46 -7.90
C GLN A 67 -18.45 20.00 -8.00
N GLU A 68 -17.57 20.55 -7.17
CA GLU A 68 -16.17 20.16 -7.07
C GLU A 68 -16.03 18.71 -6.61
N SER A 69 -16.73 18.33 -5.53
CA SER A 69 -16.72 16.96 -5.01
C SER A 69 -17.24 15.95 -6.03
N LEU A 70 -18.25 16.34 -6.82
CA LEU A 70 -18.74 15.53 -7.94
C LEU A 70 -17.70 15.39 -9.05
N GLN A 71 -16.95 16.44 -9.41
CA GLN A 71 -15.90 16.34 -10.43
C GLN A 71 -14.76 15.42 -9.96
N GLU A 72 -14.32 15.56 -8.71
CA GLU A 72 -13.30 14.68 -8.14
C GLU A 72 -13.77 13.22 -8.08
N THR A 73 -15.06 13.00 -7.83
CA THR A 73 -15.67 11.67 -7.91
C THR A 73 -15.58 11.08 -9.32
N LYS A 74 -15.89 11.85 -10.37
CA LYS A 74 -15.79 11.38 -11.76
C LYS A 74 -14.36 10.99 -12.13
N LYS A 75 -13.40 11.84 -11.76
CA LYS A 75 -11.97 11.57 -11.97
C LYS A 75 -11.56 10.28 -11.26
N TYR A 76 -11.93 10.15 -9.98
CA TYR A 76 -11.61 8.99 -9.16
C TYR A 76 -12.18 7.69 -9.74
N ILE A 77 -13.48 7.65 -10.06
CA ILE A 77 -14.10 6.45 -10.63
C ILE A 77 -13.47 6.09 -11.98
N THR A 78 -13.19 7.09 -12.82
CA THR A 78 -12.57 6.84 -14.13
C THR A 78 -11.16 6.27 -14.00
N ALA A 79 -10.37 6.76 -13.05
CA ALA A 79 -9.00 6.32 -12.82
C ALA A 79 -8.90 4.93 -12.14
N HIS A 80 -9.88 4.56 -11.30
CA HIS A 80 -9.73 3.40 -10.40
C HIS A 80 -10.71 2.24 -10.67
N LYS A 81 -11.75 2.40 -11.51
CA LYS A 81 -12.75 1.32 -11.74
C LYS A 81 -12.12 0.02 -12.28
N GLU A 82 -11.05 0.12 -13.05
CA GLU A 82 -10.32 -1.04 -13.59
C GLU A 82 -9.63 -1.79 -12.46
N GLU A 83 -8.88 -1.09 -11.61
CA GLU A 83 -8.24 -1.64 -10.41
C GLU A 83 -9.26 -2.34 -9.49
N PHE A 84 -10.39 -1.68 -9.20
CA PHE A 84 -11.43 -2.24 -8.33
C PHE A 84 -12.13 -3.48 -8.93
N SER A 85 -12.13 -3.61 -10.26
CA SER A 85 -12.75 -4.76 -10.94
C SER A 85 -11.97 -6.06 -10.78
N LEU A 86 -10.67 -5.94 -10.45
CA LEU A 86 -9.75 -7.03 -10.20
C LEU A 86 -9.86 -7.59 -8.77
N MET A 87 -10.69 -7.01 -7.89
CA MET A 87 -10.88 -7.52 -6.53
C MET A 87 -11.47 -8.93 -6.56
N PRO A 88 -10.81 -9.93 -5.91
CA PRO A 88 -11.34 -11.29 -5.79
C PRO A 88 -12.75 -11.30 -5.21
N ARG A 89 -13.64 -12.04 -5.86
CA ARG A 89 -15.03 -12.20 -5.44
C ARG A 89 -15.09 -13.09 -4.20
N VAL A 90 -16.13 -12.85 -3.41
CA VAL A 90 -16.27 -13.44 -2.09
C VAL A 90 -17.65 -14.07 -2.00
N SER A 91 -17.71 -15.33 -1.55
CA SER A 91 -18.95 -16.00 -1.18
C SER A 91 -18.88 -16.49 0.27
N LYS A 92 -20.03 -16.64 0.90
CA LYS A 92 -20.18 -17.40 2.15
C LYS A 92 -20.84 -18.73 1.78
N ASP A 93 -20.07 -19.82 1.77
CA ASP A 93 -20.64 -21.15 1.61
C ASP A 93 -21.48 -21.47 2.86
N LYS A 94 -22.72 -21.93 2.65
CA LYS A 94 -23.53 -22.57 3.69
C LYS A 94 -23.30 -24.07 3.54
N GLU A 95 -22.41 -24.67 4.32
CA GLU A 95 -22.35 -26.13 4.40
C GLU A 95 -23.64 -26.62 5.06
N GLU A 96 -24.47 -27.35 4.30
CA GLU A 96 -25.54 -28.15 4.90
C GLU A 96 -24.91 -29.40 5.52
N VAL A 97 -24.58 -29.33 6.80
CA VAL A 97 -24.31 -30.54 7.58
C VAL A 97 -25.64 -31.27 7.76
N MET A 98 -25.83 -32.39 7.05
CA MET A 98 -26.91 -33.32 7.35
C MET A 98 -26.77 -33.77 8.80
N ALA A 99 -27.66 -33.29 9.67
CA ALA A 99 -27.71 -33.69 11.06
C ALA A 99 -27.87 -35.21 11.16
N GLY A 100 -26.76 -35.91 11.39
CA GLY A 100 -26.76 -37.29 11.85
C GLY A 100 -27.50 -37.36 13.18
N GLY A 101 -28.49 -38.25 13.26
CA GLY A 101 -29.53 -38.24 14.28
C GLY A 101 -29.03 -38.26 15.73
N GLY A 102 -29.65 -37.42 16.55
CA GLY A 102 -29.55 -37.44 18.00
C GLY A 102 -30.42 -36.33 18.59
N MET A 103 -31.46 -36.70 19.35
CA MET A 103 -32.37 -35.75 20.00
C MET A 103 -31.60 -34.82 20.96
N GLY A 104 -31.53 -33.53 20.61
CA GLY A 104 -31.08 -32.46 21.48
C GLY A 104 -31.28 -31.12 20.78
N GLN A 105 -32.35 -30.39 21.14
CA GLN A 105 -32.66 -29.09 20.55
C GLN A 105 -31.65 -28.02 21.01
N GLY A 106 -30.74 -27.66 20.11
CA GLY A 106 -30.03 -26.39 20.08
C GLY A 106 -29.84 -25.99 18.63
N ARG A 107 -30.43 -24.87 18.18
CA ARG A 107 -30.10 -24.28 16.87
C ARG A 107 -28.69 -23.69 16.99
N GLU A 108 -27.68 -24.47 16.66
CA GLU A 108 -26.34 -23.94 16.44
C GLU A 108 -26.37 -23.12 15.14
N THR A 109 -26.25 -21.80 15.24
CA THR A 109 -25.94 -20.98 14.06
C THR A 109 -24.46 -21.16 13.77
N GLU A 110 -24.11 -22.06 12.86
CA GLU A 110 -22.73 -22.18 12.37
C GLU A 110 -22.27 -20.87 11.73
N THR A 111 -20.99 -20.57 11.92
CA THR A 111 -20.35 -19.36 11.40
C THR A 111 -19.87 -19.66 9.99
N SER A 112 -20.57 -19.16 8.97
CA SER A 112 -20.13 -19.29 7.58
C SER A 112 -18.77 -18.61 7.40
N ILE A 113 -17.75 -19.40 7.05
CA ILE A 113 -16.41 -18.89 6.76
C ILE A 113 -16.43 -18.28 5.37
N THR A 114 -15.99 -17.03 5.27
CA THR A 114 -15.85 -16.32 4.01
C THR A 114 -14.83 -17.03 3.11
N LYS A 115 -15.24 -17.49 1.93
CA LYS A 115 -14.35 -18.10 0.94
C LYS A 115 -13.98 -17.04 -0.10
N MET A 116 -12.68 -16.88 -0.30
CA MET A 116 -12.14 -16.00 -1.33
C MET A 116 -11.89 -16.83 -2.58
N ASP A 117 -12.55 -16.48 -3.68
CA ASP A 117 -12.22 -17.04 -4.97
C ASP A 117 -11.18 -16.15 -5.65
N LEU A 118 -9.92 -16.58 -5.55
CA LEU A 118 -8.77 -15.84 -6.10
C LEU A 118 -8.74 -15.85 -7.64
N GLU A 119 -9.48 -16.75 -8.28
CA GLU A 119 -9.54 -16.89 -9.74
C GLU A 119 -10.75 -16.17 -10.33
N MET A 120 -11.76 -15.84 -9.52
CA MET A 120 -12.98 -15.15 -9.97
C MET A 120 -12.90 -13.64 -9.74
N TYR A 121 -12.73 -12.90 -10.84
CA TYR A 121 -12.83 -11.44 -10.94
C TYR A 121 -13.89 -11.05 -11.98
N THR A 122 -14.36 -9.80 -11.99
CA THR A 122 -15.42 -9.40 -12.93
C THR A 122 -14.84 -9.18 -14.32
N GLN A 123 -15.26 -10.01 -15.28
CA GLN A 123 -15.06 -9.78 -16.72
C GLN A 123 -16.22 -9.01 -17.37
N ALA A 124 -17.28 -8.72 -16.61
CA ALA A 124 -18.46 -8.01 -17.10
C ALA A 124 -18.15 -6.51 -17.33
N PRO A 125 -18.89 -5.84 -18.24
CA PRO A 125 -18.72 -4.41 -18.46
C PRO A 125 -18.96 -3.61 -17.18
N PHE A 126 -18.23 -2.50 -17.03
CA PHE A 126 -18.42 -1.56 -15.93
C PHE A 126 -19.85 -1.03 -15.93
N GLY A 127 -20.36 -0.77 -14.73
CA GLY A 127 -21.62 -0.08 -14.57
C GLY A 127 -21.50 1.40 -14.97
N ASN A 128 -22.57 1.97 -15.51
CA ASN A 128 -22.66 3.41 -15.73
C ASN A 128 -22.75 4.18 -14.41
N TYR A 129 -22.19 5.39 -14.35
CA TYR A 129 -22.41 6.31 -13.24
C TYR A 129 -22.94 7.67 -13.71
N LYS A 130 -23.72 8.32 -12.85
CA LYS A 130 -24.23 9.68 -13.04
C LYS A 130 -24.06 10.49 -11.75
N THR A 131 -23.88 11.80 -11.88
CA THR A 131 -23.72 12.71 -10.75
C THR A 131 -24.87 13.72 -10.71
N PHE A 132 -25.36 14.03 -9.52
CA PHE A 132 -26.47 14.96 -9.30
C PHE A 132 -26.14 15.94 -8.18
N THR A 133 -26.61 17.18 -8.28
CA THR A 133 -26.57 18.12 -7.15
C THR A 133 -27.79 17.97 -6.25
N GLU A 134 -28.93 17.56 -6.82
CA GLU A 134 -30.19 17.35 -6.11
C GLU A 134 -30.40 15.88 -5.72
N VAL A 135 -31.00 15.64 -4.54
CA VAL A 135 -31.24 14.29 -3.98
C VAL A 135 -32.22 13.48 -4.82
N GLU A 136 -33.38 14.04 -5.16
CA GLU A 136 -34.48 13.32 -5.83
C GLU A 136 -34.06 12.60 -7.12
N PRO A 137 -33.42 13.25 -8.11
CA PRO A 137 -33.04 12.55 -9.35
C PRO A 137 -31.96 11.47 -9.13
N ALA A 138 -31.20 11.53 -8.04
CA ALA A 138 -30.24 10.49 -7.70
C ALA A 138 -30.92 9.23 -7.14
N VAL A 139 -32.05 9.38 -6.44
CA VAL A 139 -32.65 8.30 -5.62
C VAL A 139 -34.01 7.80 -6.09
N ALA A 140 -34.71 8.54 -6.96
CA ALA A 140 -36.09 8.25 -7.36
C ALA A 140 -36.32 6.87 -7.99
N ASN A 141 -35.27 6.21 -8.49
CA ASN A 141 -35.33 4.85 -9.02
C ASN A 141 -34.32 3.90 -8.33
N ALA A 142 -33.66 4.32 -7.25
CA ALA A 142 -32.61 3.52 -6.62
C ALA A 142 -33.18 2.30 -5.88
N TRP A 143 -32.47 1.17 -5.88
CA TRP A 143 -32.84 -0.02 -5.09
C TRP A 143 -32.07 -0.12 -3.77
N LEU A 144 -30.87 0.47 -3.73
CA LEU A 144 -30.05 0.63 -2.53
C LEU A 144 -29.51 2.06 -2.50
N ILE A 145 -29.51 2.68 -1.34
CA ILE A 145 -28.89 3.98 -1.10
C ILE A 145 -27.91 3.87 0.04
N ILE A 146 -26.68 4.36 -0.16
CA ILE A 146 -25.67 4.49 0.89
C ILE A 146 -25.44 5.97 1.20
N GLU A 147 -25.83 6.38 2.41
CA GLU A 147 -25.61 7.72 2.96
C GLU A 147 -24.20 7.84 3.54
N ALA A 148 -23.43 8.81 3.06
CA ALA A 148 -22.06 9.13 3.48
C ALA A 148 -21.85 10.65 3.63
N VAL A 149 -22.84 11.35 4.19
CA VAL A 149 -22.81 12.77 4.55
C VAL A 149 -22.07 13.00 5.88
N PRO A 150 -21.73 14.25 6.24
CA PRO A 150 -20.99 14.56 7.48
C PRO A 150 -21.61 13.95 8.75
N GLU A 151 -20.75 13.61 9.72
CA GLU A 151 -21.11 12.88 10.96
C GLU A 151 -21.86 13.76 11.98
N ARG A 152 -23.06 14.23 11.62
CA ARG A 152 -23.95 15.05 12.45
C ARG A 152 -25.33 14.39 12.54
N LEU A 153 -25.76 14.03 13.75
CA LEU A 153 -27.00 13.27 13.97
C LEU A 153 -28.23 13.92 13.30
N GLU A 154 -28.49 15.20 13.58
CA GLU A 154 -29.64 15.92 13.01
C GLU A 154 -29.62 15.93 11.47
N LEU A 155 -28.43 16.15 10.88
CA LEU A 155 -28.28 16.12 9.42
C LEU A 155 -28.62 14.74 8.86
N LYS A 156 -28.20 13.66 9.52
CA LYS A 156 -28.48 12.29 9.08
C LYS A 156 -29.96 11.92 9.28
N ILE A 157 -30.60 12.38 10.36
CA ILE A 157 -32.04 12.24 10.57
C ILE A 157 -32.81 12.90 9.42
N ASP A 158 -32.48 14.16 9.10
CA ASP A 158 -33.13 14.88 8.01
C ASP A 158 -32.85 14.25 6.64
N THR A 159 -31.61 13.80 6.42
CA THR A 159 -31.20 13.10 5.20
C THR A 159 -31.98 11.80 5.02
N LEU A 160 -32.03 10.91 6.02
CA LEU A 160 -32.77 9.65 5.91
C LEU A 160 -34.29 9.88 5.73
N ALA A 161 -34.85 10.93 6.33
CA ALA A 161 -36.25 11.30 6.12
C ALA A 161 -36.51 11.74 4.67
N GLU A 162 -35.62 12.56 4.11
CA GLU A 162 -35.69 12.98 2.71
C GLU A 162 -35.55 11.78 1.76
N LEU A 163 -34.65 10.85 2.06
CA LEU A 163 -34.46 9.63 1.27
C LEU A 163 -35.68 8.71 1.33
N ASP A 164 -36.30 8.55 2.50
CA ASP A 164 -37.52 7.77 2.64
C ASP A 164 -38.67 8.34 1.80
N ALA A 165 -38.80 9.67 1.78
CA ALA A 165 -39.84 10.36 1.01
C ALA A 165 -39.63 10.29 -0.52
N LYS A 166 -38.38 10.24 -0.99
CA LYS A 166 -38.03 10.36 -2.41
C LYS A 166 -37.65 9.04 -3.09
N ALA A 167 -37.24 8.03 -2.32
CA ALA A 167 -36.84 6.74 -2.86
C ALA A 167 -38.04 5.77 -3.01
N PRO A 168 -37.99 4.81 -3.97
CA PRO A 168 -39.02 3.80 -4.11
C PRO A 168 -39.30 3.03 -2.81
N PRO A 169 -40.55 2.64 -2.49
CA PRO A 169 -40.92 1.99 -1.21
C PRO A 169 -40.13 0.71 -0.86
N ASP A 170 -39.56 0.03 -1.86
CA ASP A 170 -38.79 -1.20 -1.69
C ASP A 170 -37.28 -0.96 -1.50
N CYS A 171 -36.80 0.27 -1.69
CA CYS A 171 -35.40 0.67 -1.56
C CYS A 171 -34.81 0.38 -0.15
N ILE A 172 -33.57 -0.08 -0.11
CA ILE A 172 -32.79 -0.29 1.12
C ILE A 172 -31.99 0.97 1.42
N LEU A 173 -32.02 1.45 2.67
CA LEU A 173 -31.24 2.63 3.10
C LEU A 173 -30.13 2.20 4.05
N GLY A 174 -28.88 2.31 3.60
CA GLY A 174 -27.68 2.11 4.40
C GLY A 174 -27.07 3.43 4.84
N SER A 175 -26.71 3.59 6.11
CA SER A 175 -25.85 4.70 6.55
C SER A 175 -24.41 4.23 6.78
N ASN A 176 -23.45 4.96 6.21
CA ASN A 176 -22.02 4.75 6.43
C ASN A 176 -21.51 5.40 7.73
N SER A 177 -22.40 5.76 8.67
CA SER A 177 -21.96 6.30 9.96
C SER A 177 -21.12 5.28 10.72
N SER A 178 -20.00 5.76 11.26
CA SER A 178 -19.02 4.98 12.02
C SER A 178 -19.35 4.92 13.52
N SER A 179 -20.19 5.84 13.99
CA SER A 179 -20.41 6.11 15.41
C SER A 179 -21.90 6.19 15.80
N ILE A 180 -22.79 6.46 14.85
CA ILE A 180 -24.22 6.65 15.11
C ILE A 180 -24.99 5.41 14.65
N LYS A 181 -25.73 4.81 15.57
CA LYS A 181 -26.62 3.68 15.30
C LYS A 181 -27.78 4.14 14.43
N SER A 182 -28.16 3.35 13.43
CA SER A 182 -29.29 3.62 12.54
C SER A 182 -30.60 3.86 13.30
N SER A 183 -30.82 3.18 14.43
CA SER A 183 -31.98 3.42 15.32
C SER A 183 -32.13 4.89 15.77
N LEU A 184 -31.03 5.62 15.91
CA LEU A 184 -31.03 7.04 16.27
C LEU A 184 -31.30 7.96 15.08
N MET A 185 -31.07 7.48 13.86
CA MET A 185 -31.21 8.27 12.63
C MET A 185 -32.60 8.15 11.99
N ILE A 186 -33.38 7.12 12.36
CA ILE A 186 -34.69 6.79 11.76
C ILE A 186 -35.89 7.49 12.41
N ALA A 187 -35.67 8.50 13.26
CA ALA A 187 -36.73 9.17 14.01
C ALA A 187 -37.87 9.71 13.11
N LYS A 188 -37.53 10.15 11.89
CA LYS A 188 -38.45 10.69 10.89
C LYS A 188 -38.71 9.75 9.70
N VAL A 189 -38.21 8.53 9.75
CA VAL A 189 -38.40 7.50 8.70
C VAL A 189 -39.69 6.72 8.99
N SER A 190 -40.47 6.45 7.95
CA SER A 190 -41.73 5.71 8.03
C SER A 190 -41.55 4.30 8.62
N PRO A 191 -42.52 3.79 9.41
CA PRO A 191 -42.43 2.47 10.02
C PRO A 191 -42.18 1.33 9.02
N GLU A 192 -42.77 1.42 7.83
CA GLU A 192 -42.61 0.44 6.76
C GLU A 192 -41.19 0.42 6.22
N ARG A 193 -40.54 1.59 6.11
CA ARG A 193 -39.15 1.71 5.65
C ARG A 193 -38.14 1.23 6.66
N ARG A 194 -38.36 1.37 7.96
CA ARG A 194 -37.40 0.99 9.03
C ARG A 194 -36.90 -0.45 8.90
N LYS A 195 -37.78 -1.36 8.48
CA LYS A 195 -37.43 -2.75 8.15
C LYS A 195 -36.38 -2.90 7.04
N ARG A 196 -36.08 -1.83 6.31
CA ARG A 196 -35.10 -1.73 5.22
C ARG A 196 -33.99 -0.71 5.50
N VAL A 197 -33.85 -0.27 6.75
CA VAL A 197 -32.75 0.62 7.17
C VAL A 197 -31.71 -0.17 7.95
N LEU A 198 -30.44 0.09 7.67
CA LEU A 198 -29.31 -0.48 8.41
C LEU A 198 -28.11 0.47 8.39
N ASN A 199 -27.13 0.21 9.24
CA ASN A 199 -25.79 0.74 9.00
C ASN A 199 -25.06 -0.18 8.00
N THR A 200 -24.36 0.43 7.04
CA THR A 200 -23.50 -0.22 6.06
C THR A 200 -22.15 0.49 6.08
N HIS A 201 -21.28 0.09 7.00
CA HIS A 201 -20.07 0.84 7.35
C HIS A 201 -18.84 0.35 6.56
N PHE A 202 -18.45 1.14 5.58
CA PHE A 202 -17.22 1.03 4.80
C PHE A 202 -16.09 1.79 5.53
N THR A 203 -14.94 1.13 5.68
CA THR A 203 -13.82 1.66 6.48
C THR A 203 -12.65 2.13 5.60
N MET A 204 -11.99 3.22 5.99
CA MET A 204 -10.72 3.68 5.39
C MET A 204 -9.51 3.08 6.13
N PRO A 205 -8.34 2.85 5.49
CA PRO A 205 -7.94 3.24 4.12
C PRO A 205 -8.49 2.34 2.98
N PRO A 206 -8.25 2.69 1.69
CA PRO A 206 -8.83 1.99 0.53
C PRO A 206 -8.57 0.48 0.43
N ALA A 207 -7.48 0.01 1.05
CA ALA A 207 -7.12 -1.40 1.11
C ALA A 207 -8.02 -2.24 2.03
N ILE A 208 -8.74 -1.62 2.98
CA ILE A 208 -9.64 -2.35 3.88
C ILE A 208 -10.93 -2.69 3.12
N ARG A 209 -11.10 -3.99 2.84
CA ARG A 209 -12.26 -4.52 2.10
C ARG A 209 -13.46 -4.86 2.98
N THR A 210 -13.33 -4.80 4.30
CA THR A 210 -14.41 -5.15 5.22
C THR A 210 -15.51 -4.10 5.24
N VAL A 211 -16.75 -4.57 5.26
CA VAL A 211 -17.95 -3.74 5.42
C VAL A 211 -18.78 -4.29 6.57
N GLU A 212 -19.05 -3.47 7.58
CA GLU A 212 -19.88 -3.89 8.71
C GLU A 212 -21.36 -3.57 8.43
N LEU A 213 -22.21 -4.60 8.43
CA LEU A 213 -23.66 -4.48 8.36
C LEU A 213 -24.23 -4.57 9.77
N MET A 214 -25.04 -3.59 10.19
CA MET A 214 -25.66 -3.61 11.52
C MET A 214 -27.13 -3.23 11.46
N THR A 215 -27.96 -4.03 12.14
CA THR A 215 -29.39 -3.78 12.27
C THR A 215 -29.69 -2.49 13.05
N ASP A 216 -30.81 -1.84 12.73
CA ASP A 216 -31.42 -0.78 13.56
C ASP A 216 -32.34 -1.33 14.67
N GLY A 217 -32.46 -2.66 14.79
CA GLY A 217 -33.39 -3.36 15.68
C GLY A 217 -34.70 -3.79 15.01
N GLU A 218 -35.07 -3.18 13.88
CA GLU A 218 -36.26 -3.46 13.08
C GLU A 218 -35.93 -4.07 11.70
N THR A 219 -34.67 -3.99 11.24
CA THR A 219 -34.21 -4.46 9.91
C THR A 219 -34.59 -5.92 9.66
N ASP A 220 -35.25 -6.18 8.53
CA ASP A 220 -35.60 -7.53 8.11
C ASP A 220 -34.33 -8.36 7.85
N THR A 221 -34.26 -9.56 8.47
CA THR A 221 -33.05 -10.40 8.43
C THR A 221 -32.63 -10.84 7.03
N VAL A 222 -33.59 -10.88 6.09
CA VAL A 222 -33.33 -11.24 4.68
C VAL A 222 -32.41 -10.24 3.98
N ILE A 223 -32.41 -8.98 4.42
CA ILE A 223 -31.59 -7.91 3.83
C ILE A 223 -30.10 -8.18 4.06
N PHE A 224 -29.72 -8.74 5.21
CA PHE A 224 -28.32 -9.06 5.48
C PHE A 224 -27.79 -10.11 4.51
N SER A 225 -28.51 -11.22 4.32
CA SER A 225 -28.09 -12.25 3.36
C SER A 225 -27.97 -11.67 1.95
N TYR A 226 -28.95 -10.84 1.55
CA TYR A 226 -28.94 -10.22 0.24
C TYR A 226 -27.76 -9.25 0.03
N LEU A 227 -27.47 -8.39 1.01
CA LEU A 227 -26.34 -7.46 0.94
C LEU A 227 -25.00 -8.16 1.11
N GLU A 228 -24.92 -9.26 1.86
CA GLU A 228 -23.72 -10.09 1.94
C GLU A 228 -23.35 -10.64 0.56
N ASP A 229 -24.34 -11.14 -0.20
CA ASP A 229 -24.13 -11.62 -1.57
C ASP A 229 -23.69 -10.48 -2.50
N VAL A 230 -24.41 -9.35 -2.50
CA VAL A 230 -24.07 -8.19 -3.34
C VAL A 230 -22.68 -7.65 -3.01
N LEU A 231 -22.34 -7.47 -1.74
CA LEU A 231 -21.04 -6.93 -1.34
C LEU A 231 -19.92 -7.93 -1.65
N GLY A 232 -20.18 -9.23 -1.49
CA GLY A 232 -19.25 -10.29 -1.89
C GLY A 232 -18.97 -10.30 -3.40
N GLU A 233 -20.01 -10.11 -4.22
CA GLU A 233 -19.89 -9.87 -5.66
C GLU A 233 -19.17 -8.56 -5.98
N CYS A 234 -19.14 -7.59 -5.07
CA CYS A 234 -18.35 -6.38 -5.21
C CYS A 234 -16.88 -6.56 -4.76
N GLY A 235 -16.50 -7.74 -4.30
CA GLY A 235 -15.16 -8.03 -3.78
C GLY A 235 -14.96 -7.46 -2.37
N LEU A 236 -16.03 -7.18 -1.63
CA LEU A 236 -15.97 -6.74 -0.25
C LEU A 236 -16.13 -7.93 0.71
N LEU A 237 -15.78 -7.70 1.97
CA LEU A 237 -15.83 -8.70 3.05
C LEU A 237 -16.91 -8.30 4.07
N PRO A 238 -18.18 -8.66 3.84
CA PRO A 238 -19.27 -8.22 4.71
C PRO A 238 -19.27 -8.97 6.05
N VAL A 239 -19.34 -8.21 7.14
CA VAL A 239 -19.40 -8.70 8.53
C VAL A 239 -20.69 -8.20 9.17
N THR A 240 -21.52 -9.12 9.65
CA THR A 240 -22.86 -8.78 10.17
C THR A 240 -22.88 -8.68 11.69
N ALA A 241 -23.10 -7.48 12.22
CA ALA A 241 -23.48 -7.23 13.59
C ALA A 241 -24.99 -7.48 13.76
N ARG A 242 -25.32 -8.68 14.27
CA ARG A 242 -26.71 -9.16 14.43
C ARG A 242 -27.55 -8.38 15.45
N ARG A 243 -26.90 -7.52 16.24
CA ARG A 243 -27.51 -6.61 17.21
C ARG A 243 -26.81 -5.28 17.14
N GLU A 244 -27.51 -4.24 17.57
CA GLU A 244 -26.91 -2.93 17.75
C GLU A 244 -25.73 -2.98 18.70
N SER A 245 -24.62 -2.41 18.25
CA SER A 245 -23.38 -2.33 19.02
C SER A 245 -22.73 -0.98 18.78
N THR A 246 -22.51 -0.22 19.85
CA THR A 246 -21.72 1.01 19.77
C THR A 246 -20.30 0.65 19.35
N GLY A 247 -19.84 1.17 18.22
CA GLY A 247 -18.57 0.79 17.61
C GLY A 247 -18.60 -0.54 16.85
N PHE A 248 -19.79 -1.01 16.44
CA PHE A 248 -19.93 -2.22 15.61
C PHE A 248 -19.22 -3.44 16.23
N VAL A 249 -18.55 -4.27 15.41
CA VAL A 249 -17.76 -5.41 15.86
C VAL A 249 -16.32 -4.97 16.08
N PHE A 250 -15.69 -4.36 15.07
CA PHE A 250 -14.26 -4.05 15.13
C PHE A 250 -13.93 -2.98 16.17
N ASN A 251 -14.61 -1.82 16.16
CA ASN A 251 -14.29 -0.77 17.14
C ASN A 251 -14.62 -1.21 18.58
N ARG A 252 -15.58 -2.12 18.76
CA ARG A 252 -15.85 -2.75 20.06
C ARG A 252 -14.69 -3.63 20.53
N LEU A 253 -14.12 -4.48 19.66
CA LEU A 253 -12.93 -5.28 19.96
C LEU A 253 -11.74 -4.35 20.25
N TRP A 254 -11.56 -3.33 19.41
CA TRP A 254 -10.49 -2.35 19.55
C TRP A 254 -10.56 -1.58 20.86
N ALA A 255 -11.76 -1.19 21.31
CA ALA A 255 -11.96 -0.57 22.62
C ALA A 255 -11.56 -1.48 23.79
N ALA A 256 -11.70 -2.80 23.66
CA ALA A 256 -11.24 -3.74 24.68
C ALA A 256 -9.71 -3.82 24.73
N VAL A 257 -9.08 -3.93 23.55
CA VAL A 257 -7.61 -3.95 23.43
C VAL A 257 -6.99 -2.67 23.99
N LYS A 258 -7.48 -1.50 23.58
CA LYS A 258 -6.99 -0.21 24.08
C LYS A 258 -7.12 -0.09 25.60
N ARG A 259 -8.27 -0.48 26.16
CA ARG A 259 -8.51 -0.40 27.60
C ARG A 259 -7.46 -1.22 28.38
N GLU A 260 -7.13 -2.42 27.90
CA GLU A 260 -6.12 -3.26 28.55
C GLU A 260 -4.71 -2.67 28.43
N ILE A 261 -4.36 -2.13 27.26
CA ILE A 261 -3.08 -1.43 27.08
C ILE A 261 -2.96 -0.25 28.05
N LEU A 262 -4.03 0.55 28.21
CA LEU A 262 -4.02 1.66 29.16
C LEU A 262 -3.86 1.19 30.62
N HIS A 263 -4.36 0.01 30.98
CA HIS A 263 -4.11 -0.59 32.30
C HIS A 263 -2.64 -1.01 32.48
N ILE A 264 -2.06 -1.72 31.50
CA ILE A 264 -0.63 -2.11 31.55
C ILE A 264 0.26 -0.87 31.73
N LEU A 265 -0.04 0.20 31.00
CA LEU A 265 0.70 1.46 31.08
C LEU A 265 0.49 2.19 32.42
N SER A 266 -0.74 2.24 32.93
CA SER A 266 -1.03 2.95 34.18
C SER A 266 -0.54 2.23 35.43
N ASP A 267 -0.48 0.90 35.39
CA ASP A 267 0.15 0.07 36.42
C ASP A 267 1.69 0.10 36.35
N GLY A 268 2.25 0.69 35.29
CA GLY A 268 3.69 0.79 35.08
C GLY A 268 4.36 -0.55 34.79
N VAL A 269 3.61 -1.51 34.26
CA VAL A 269 4.10 -2.88 33.98
C VAL A 269 5.05 -2.90 32.77
N SER A 270 4.81 -2.03 31.78
CA SER A 270 5.62 -1.91 30.57
C SER A 270 5.37 -0.54 29.91
N ASP A 271 6.08 -0.23 28.83
CA ASP A 271 5.93 1.02 28.07
C ASP A 271 5.34 0.80 26.67
N PRO A 272 4.87 1.88 25.98
CA PRO A 272 4.20 1.74 24.69
C PRO A 272 5.01 1.02 23.60
N SER A 273 6.34 1.14 23.61
CA SER A 273 7.21 0.52 22.60
C SER A 273 7.35 -0.98 22.78
N GLU A 274 7.47 -1.46 24.02
CA GLU A 274 7.50 -2.88 24.35
C GLU A 274 6.16 -3.58 24.09
N ILE A 275 5.04 -2.89 24.38
CA ILE A 275 3.70 -3.41 24.09
C ILE A 275 3.51 -3.60 22.58
N ASP A 276 3.93 -2.61 21.76
CA ASP A 276 3.83 -2.69 20.31
C ASP A 276 4.77 -3.76 19.73
N LEU A 277 5.99 -3.91 20.28
CA LEU A 277 6.92 -4.99 19.92
C LEU A 277 6.32 -6.38 20.16
N LEU A 278 5.75 -6.61 21.35
CA LEU A 278 5.10 -7.88 21.68
C LEU A 278 3.89 -8.14 20.76
N TRP A 279 3.09 -7.12 20.49
CA TRP A 279 1.95 -7.20 19.59
C TRP A 279 2.38 -7.60 18.17
N GLU A 280 3.44 -6.99 17.64
CA GLU A 280 3.98 -7.28 16.32
C GLU A 280 4.42 -8.74 16.18
N HIS A 281 5.18 -9.25 17.15
CA HIS A 281 5.66 -10.62 17.16
C HIS A 281 4.53 -11.66 17.29
N MET A 282 3.49 -11.35 18.07
CA MET A 282 2.38 -12.29 18.30
C MET A 282 1.37 -12.32 17.15
N PHE A 283 1.04 -11.16 16.57
CA PHE A 283 -0.08 -11.05 15.61
C PHE A 283 0.35 -10.88 14.16
N LYS A 284 1.64 -10.65 13.87
CA LYS A 284 2.29 -10.55 12.52
C LYS A 284 1.50 -9.73 11.48
N ASN A 285 2.05 -8.59 11.06
CA ASN A 285 1.45 -7.68 10.05
C ASN A 285 0.14 -6.98 10.48
N GLY A 286 -0.14 -6.89 11.79
CA GLY A 286 -1.24 -6.09 12.33
C GLY A 286 -0.81 -4.64 12.62
N PRO A 287 -1.75 -3.67 12.65
CA PRO A 287 -1.44 -2.32 13.08
C PRO A 287 -0.98 -2.31 14.55
N LEU A 288 0.09 -1.58 14.83
CA LEU A 288 0.68 -1.47 16.18
C LEU A 288 -0.23 -0.62 17.07
N PRO A 289 -0.70 -1.15 18.22
CA PRO A 289 -1.84 -0.58 18.91
C PRO A 289 -1.57 0.76 19.60
N CYS A 290 -0.39 0.97 20.19
CA CYS A 290 -0.02 2.24 20.80
C CYS A 290 0.23 3.31 19.74
N GLN A 291 0.96 2.97 18.67
CA GLN A 291 1.14 3.88 17.54
C GLN A 291 -0.18 4.24 16.86
N LEU A 292 -1.14 3.30 16.79
CA LEU A 292 -2.47 3.55 16.25
C LEU A 292 -3.24 4.55 17.12
N MET A 293 -3.16 4.44 18.46
CA MET A 293 -3.73 5.44 19.37
C MET A 293 -3.12 6.83 19.16
N ASP A 294 -1.79 6.92 19.00
CA ASP A 294 -1.11 8.19 18.70
C ASP A 294 -1.47 8.74 17.32
N GLN A 295 -1.71 7.88 16.33
CA GLN A 295 -2.15 8.29 14.99
C GLN A 295 -3.58 8.84 15.00
N VAL A 296 -4.48 8.24 15.76
CA VAL A 296 -5.87 8.73 15.96
C VAL A 296 -5.86 10.03 16.79
N GLY A 297 -4.95 10.12 17.75
CA GLY A 297 -4.79 11.20 18.70
C GLY A 297 -5.44 10.88 20.04
N LEU A 298 -4.70 11.11 21.14
CA LEU A 298 -5.05 10.62 22.47
C LEU A 298 -6.31 11.28 23.06
N ASP A 299 -6.57 12.53 22.72
CA ASP A 299 -7.82 13.22 23.04
C ASP A 299 -9.04 12.61 22.33
N THR A 300 -8.92 12.29 21.05
CA THR A 300 -9.95 11.57 20.30
C THR A 300 -10.19 10.19 20.91
N VAL A 301 -9.11 9.48 21.25
CA VAL A 301 -9.19 8.18 21.93
C VAL A 301 -9.93 8.31 23.27
N ALA A 302 -9.56 9.29 24.10
CA ALA A 302 -10.21 9.52 25.38
C ALA A 302 -11.71 9.84 25.24
N LEU A 303 -12.09 10.69 24.28
CA LEU A 303 -13.50 11.03 24.03
C LEU A 303 -14.34 9.82 23.64
N VAL A 304 -13.80 8.97 22.76
CA VAL A 304 -14.46 7.73 22.33
C VAL A 304 -14.56 6.74 23.50
N GLU A 305 -13.47 6.54 24.24
CA GLU A 305 -13.47 5.62 25.38
C GLU A 305 -14.38 6.08 26.53
N GLU A 306 -14.54 7.38 26.77
CA GLU A 306 -15.53 7.88 27.75
C GLU A 306 -16.95 7.49 27.40
N THR A 307 -17.28 7.49 26.11
CA THR A 307 -18.59 7.06 25.64
C THR A 307 -18.80 5.59 25.99
N TYR A 308 -17.80 4.74 25.74
CA TYR A 308 -17.86 3.32 26.13
C TYR A 308 -17.89 3.10 27.64
N ILE A 309 -17.12 3.86 28.41
CA ILE A 309 -17.11 3.79 29.88
C ILE A 309 -18.50 4.10 30.43
N ARG A 310 -19.12 5.19 29.97
CA ARG A 310 -20.47 5.59 30.38
C ARG A 310 -21.52 4.57 29.98
N GLU A 311 -21.51 4.14 28.72
CA GLU A 311 -22.50 3.17 28.21
C GLU A 311 -22.38 1.79 28.88
N ARG A 312 -21.17 1.38 29.28
CA ARG A 312 -20.90 0.04 29.83
C ARG A 312 -20.77 0.01 31.35
N GLY A 313 -20.81 1.17 32.02
CA GLY A 313 -20.62 1.27 33.48
C GLY A 313 -19.24 0.82 33.94
N LEU A 314 -18.19 1.09 33.15
CA LEU A 314 -16.81 0.73 33.49
C LEU A 314 -16.18 1.79 34.42
N ASP A 315 -15.11 1.42 35.12
CA ASP A 315 -14.24 2.41 35.78
C ASP A 315 -13.22 2.97 34.78
N GLY A 316 -13.20 4.30 34.64
CA GLY A 316 -12.31 5.02 33.75
C GLY A 316 -11.07 5.60 34.42
N GLN A 317 -10.95 5.54 35.76
CA GLN A 317 -9.90 6.24 36.51
C GLN A 317 -8.50 5.79 36.09
N ALA A 318 -8.24 4.47 36.10
CA ALA A 318 -6.95 3.89 35.74
C ALA A 318 -6.69 3.83 34.22
N THR A 319 -7.63 4.28 33.38
CA THR A 319 -7.49 4.26 31.92
C THR A 319 -7.59 5.67 31.33
N VAL A 320 -8.79 6.16 31.04
CA VAL A 320 -8.98 7.50 30.45
C VAL A 320 -8.59 8.61 31.43
N GLY A 321 -8.83 8.44 32.73
CA GLY A 321 -8.41 9.39 33.77
C GLY A 321 -6.88 9.52 33.81
N TRP A 322 -6.18 8.39 33.83
CA TRP A 322 -4.72 8.33 33.73
C TRP A 322 -4.21 8.93 32.42
N LEU A 323 -4.76 8.53 31.27
CA LEU A 323 -4.35 9.02 29.94
C LEU A 323 -4.49 10.55 29.85
N ARG A 324 -5.54 11.10 30.47
CA ARG A 324 -5.72 12.55 30.55
C ARG A 324 -4.64 13.24 31.35
N LYS A 325 -4.47 12.80 32.59
CA LYS A 325 -3.53 13.39 33.53
C LYS A 325 -2.09 13.31 33.04
N GLU A 326 -1.69 12.15 32.53
CA GLU A 326 -0.28 11.88 32.19
C GLU A 326 0.09 12.31 30.76
N TYR A 327 -0.88 12.52 29.87
CA TYR A 327 -0.60 12.91 28.48
C TYR A 327 -1.42 14.12 28.00
N ILE A 328 -2.75 14.05 28.02
CA ILE A 328 -3.60 15.05 27.34
C ILE A 328 -3.51 16.42 28.01
N GLU A 329 -3.54 16.50 29.34
CA GLU A 329 -3.40 17.75 30.10
C GLU A 329 -2.02 18.38 29.94
N GLN A 330 -1.01 17.58 29.59
CA GLN A 330 0.34 18.02 29.27
C GLN A 330 0.50 18.41 27.80
N GLY A 331 -0.59 18.39 27.02
CA GLY A 331 -0.60 18.70 25.59
C GLY A 331 -0.01 17.61 24.69
N ARG A 332 0.20 16.39 25.20
CA ARG A 332 0.68 15.22 24.44
C ARG A 332 -0.52 14.50 23.83
N LEU A 333 -0.84 14.82 22.57
CA LEU A 333 -2.05 14.36 21.88
C LEU A 333 -1.78 13.31 20.78
N GLY A 334 -0.58 12.73 20.72
CA GLY A 334 -0.17 11.82 19.65
C GLY A 334 0.46 12.56 18.46
N LYS A 335 0.38 11.99 17.26
CA LYS A 335 1.04 12.50 16.03
C LYS A 335 0.67 13.94 15.68
N LYS A 336 -0.52 14.41 16.08
CA LYS A 336 -0.97 15.79 15.83
C LYS A 336 -0.37 16.82 16.80
N SER A 337 0.27 16.39 17.89
CA SER A 337 0.92 17.28 18.85
C SER A 337 2.43 17.36 18.61
N LYS A 338 2.97 18.58 18.75
CA LYS A 338 4.43 18.83 18.77
C LYS A 338 5.12 18.29 20.02
N LEU A 339 4.35 17.85 21.02
CA LEU A 339 4.83 17.21 22.25
C LEU A 339 4.66 15.67 22.20
N GLY A 340 4.21 15.12 21.07
CA GLY A 340 4.01 13.68 20.89
C GLY A 340 2.75 13.19 21.59
N GLY A 341 2.71 11.90 21.90
CA GLY A 341 1.66 11.22 22.66
C GLY A 341 2.28 10.15 23.54
N LEU A 342 1.80 8.92 23.41
CA LEU A 342 2.42 7.74 24.01
C LEU A 342 3.89 7.64 23.62
N TYR A 343 4.20 7.99 22.37
CA TYR A 343 5.56 8.18 21.88
C TYR A 343 6.01 9.66 22.01
N PRO A 344 7.32 9.92 22.18
CA PRO A 344 7.86 11.27 22.19
C PRO A 344 7.60 12.01 20.86
N PRO A 345 7.64 13.36 20.86
CA PRO A 345 7.46 14.13 19.63
C PRO A 345 8.57 13.86 18.64
N LEU A 346 8.20 13.75 17.37
CA LEU A 346 9.16 13.82 16.26
C LEU A 346 9.81 15.22 16.29
N VAL A 347 11.09 15.29 16.66
CA VAL A 347 11.81 16.55 16.82
C VAL A 347 11.97 17.24 15.47
N ARG A 348 11.30 18.39 15.27
CA ARG A 348 11.65 19.36 14.23
C ARG A 348 12.79 20.24 14.74
N SER A 349 14.03 19.94 14.35
CA SER A 349 15.23 20.65 14.82
C SER A 349 15.23 22.13 14.40
N ALA A 350 15.08 23.03 15.39
CA ALA A 350 15.51 24.42 15.31
C ALA A 350 16.99 24.52 15.74
N THR A 351 17.69 25.45 15.08
CA THR A 351 19.10 25.82 15.19
C THR A 351 19.68 25.85 16.62
N ALA A 352 20.76 25.10 16.86
CA ALA A 352 21.72 25.38 17.92
C ALA A 352 23.14 25.12 17.40
N GLU A 353 23.95 26.17 17.40
CA GLU A 353 25.38 26.16 17.10
C GLU A 353 26.13 25.42 18.22
N ALA A 354 26.94 24.43 17.85
CA ALA A 354 28.01 23.92 18.69
C ALA A 354 29.18 23.50 17.81
N THR A 355 30.33 24.11 18.07
CA THR A 355 31.62 23.88 17.42
C THR A 355 32.13 22.47 17.78
N PRO A 356 32.64 21.65 16.84
CA PRO A 356 33.02 20.27 17.15
C PRO A 356 34.46 20.18 17.68
N ILE A 357 34.63 19.40 18.75
CA ILE A 357 35.91 18.78 19.10
C ILE A 357 35.99 17.47 18.32
N ASN A 358 37.10 17.33 17.59
CA ASN A 358 37.50 16.35 16.56
C ASN A 358 36.66 15.05 16.32
N PRO A 359 36.44 14.66 15.05
CA PRO A 359 35.44 13.68 14.62
C PRO A 359 36.02 12.28 14.34
N HIS A 360 35.10 11.31 14.18
CA HIS A 360 35.31 9.97 13.63
C HIS A 360 36.06 8.97 14.51
N THR A 361 35.40 8.52 15.57
CA THR A 361 35.50 7.11 15.99
C THR A 361 34.09 6.63 16.41
N SER A 362 33.64 5.53 15.80
CA SER A 362 32.41 4.76 16.08
C SER A 362 31.03 5.26 15.62
N ALA A 363 30.89 6.38 14.91
CA ALA A 363 29.60 6.75 14.32
C ALA A 363 29.48 6.19 12.90
N LYS A 364 28.57 5.22 12.68
CA LYS A 364 28.15 4.84 11.34
C LYS A 364 27.37 6.02 10.73
N ASP A 365 27.75 6.50 9.56
CA ASP A 365 27.07 7.62 8.89
C ASP A 365 26.37 7.10 7.63
N ILE A 366 25.19 7.63 7.32
CA ILE A 366 24.51 7.33 6.06
C ILE A 366 24.73 8.48 5.10
N TYR A 367 25.13 8.18 3.87
CA TYR A 367 25.15 9.14 2.79
C TYR A 367 23.92 8.96 1.90
N LEU A 368 23.26 10.08 1.59
CA LEU A 368 22.03 10.13 0.80
C LEU A 368 22.21 11.11 -0.36
N LEU A 369 21.58 10.84 -1.50
CA LEU A 369 21.48 11.80 -2.59
C LEU A 369 20.10 12.45 -2.57
N ASP A 370 20.04 13.78 -2.49
CA ASP A 370 18.84 14.54 -2.83
C ASP A 370 18.98 15.02 -4.28
N VAL A 371 18.09 14.57 -5.15
CA VAL A 371 18.13 14.89 -6.58
C VAL A 371 17.84 16.37 -6.85
N GLY A 372 17.23 17.08 -5.89
CA GLY A 372 16.87 18.50 -6.02
C GLY A 372 15.51 18.77 -6.68
N LEU A 373 14.65 17.75 -6.74
CA LEU A 373 13.27 17.79 -7.26
C LEU A 373 12.18 17.76 -6.17
N GLY A 374 12.57 17.71 -4.90
CA GLY A 374 11.62 17.65 -3.79
C GLY A 374 10.76 18.92 -3.66
N SER A 375 9.77 18.91 -2.76
CA SER A 375 8.96 20.11 -2.46
C SER A 375 9.78 21.24 -1.85
N ASN A 376 11.03 20.97 -1.45
CA ASN A 376 12.04 21.95 -1.08
C ASN A 376 12.51 22.83 -2.26
N ALA A 377 12.30 22.41 -3.51
CA ALA A 377 12.68 23.16 -4.70
C ALA A 377 11.65 24.27 -5.01
N ARG A 378 12.03 25.52 -4.72
CA ARG A 378 11.18 26.70 -4.97
C ARG A 378 11.22 27.21 -6.42
N ASP A 379 12.23 26.79 -7.18
CA ASP A 379 12.48 27.23 -8.55
C ASP A 379 12.88 26.03 -9.42
N VAL A 380 11.97 25.61 -10.30
CA VAL A 380 12.17 24.47 -11.20
C VAL A 380 13.29 24.72 -12.21
N SER A 381 13.65 25.98 -12.49
CA SER A 381 14.77 26.29 -13.38
C SER A 381 16.14 25.90 -12.81
N GLN A 382 16.23 25.69 -11.48
CA GLN A 382 17.45 25.34 -10.76
C GLN A 382 17.59 23.84 -10.48
N VAL A 383 16.69 23.00 -10.99
CA VAL A 383 16.71 21.54 -10.80
C VAL A 383 18.08 20.92 -11.11
N HIS A 384 18.72 21.38 -12.19
CA HIS A 384 20.05 20.90 -12.61
C HIS A 384 21.24 21.45 -11.81
N SER A 385 20.96 22.15 -10.70
CA SER A 385 21.94 22.70 -9.76
C SER A 385 21.52 22.56 -8.30
N ASN A 386 20.35 21.98 -8.02
CA ASN A 386 19.82 21.85 -6.66
C ASN A 386 20.23 20.55 -5.98
N GLY A 387 20.78 19.59 -6.72
CA GLY A 387 21.15 18.28 -6.22
C GLY A 387 22.25 18.35 -5.15
N LYS A 388 22.22 17.40 -4.22
CA LYS A 388 23.14 17.37 -3.07
C LYS A 388 23.52 15.94 -2.70
N VAL A 389 24.76 15.78 -2.27
CA VAL A 389 25.19 14.68 -1.41
C VAL A 389 24.98 15.13 0.03
N LEU A 390 24.21 14.36 0.79
CA LEU A 390 23.87 14.60 2.17
C LEU A 390 24.49 13.53 3.05
N ARG A 391 24.85 13.89 4.27
CA ARG A 391 25.28 12.97 5.33
C ARG A 391 24.27 13.04 6.46
N TRP A 392 23.71 11.89 6.79
CA TRP A 392 22.91 11.64 7.97
C TRP A 392 23.79 11.02 9.03
N ASN A 393 24.08 11.79 10.07
CA ASN A 393 24.85 11.29 11.20
C ASN A 393 23.91 10.54 12.16
N LEU A 394 24.10 9.23 12.32
CA LEU A 394 23.20 8.38 13.11
C LEU A 394 23.17 8.77 14.60
N VAL A 395 24.28 9.27 15.13
CA VAL A 395 24.40 9.66 16.55
C VAL A 395 23.64 10.96 16.84
N THR A 396 23.87 12.00 16.03
CA THR A 396 23.26 13.31 16.22
C THR A 396 21.88 13.43 15.55
N GLN A 397 21.50 12.43 14.74
CA GLN A 397 20.30 12.44 13.90
C GLN A 397 20.20 13.71 13.04
N LYS A 398 21.35 14.16 12.54
CA LYS A 398 21.45 15.39 11.77
C LYS A 398 21.72 15.07 10.30
N LEU A 399 20.86 15.59 9.43
CA LEU A 399 21.07 15.62 7.99
C LEU A 399 21.79 16.90 7.60
N SER A 400 22.98 16.79 7.04
CA SER A 400 23.77 17.93 6.56
C SER A 400 24.25 17.73 5.12
N PRO A 401 24.21 18.77 4.28
CA PRO A 401 24.83 18.70 2.97
C PRO A 401 26.35 18.61 3.09
N VAL A 402 26.94 17.72 2.29
CA VAL A 402 28.38 17.49 2.17
C VAL A 402 28.89 18.05 0.85
N VAL A 403 28.16 17.78 -0.23
CA VAL A 403 28.40 18.38 -1.55
C VAL A 403 27.09 18.94 -2.07
N VAL A 404 27.11 20.16 -2.60
CA VAL A 404 25.93 20.85 -3.16
C VAL A 404 26.14 21.16 -4.64
N GLY A 405 25.12 21.67 -5.32
CA GLY A 405 25.28 22.13 -6.71
C GLY A 405 25.29 20.99 -7.74
N GLN A 406 24.82 19.81 -7.37
CA GLN A 406 24.88 18.63 -8.23
C GLN A 406 23.78 18.65 -9.28
N ASN A 407 24.09 18.07 -10.45
CA ASN A 407 23.15 17.99 -11.56
C ASN A 407 22.42 16.65 -11.51
N MET A 408 21.29 16.63 -10.81
CA MET A 408 20.41 15.47 -10.74
C MET A 408 21.16 14.20 -10.33
N PRO A 409 21.75 14.16 -9.12
CA PRO A 409 22.48 12.99 -8.64
C PRO A 409 21.55 11.79 -8.46
N ASP A 410 22.05 10.57 -8.71
CA ASP A 410 21.23 9.35 -8.70
C ASP A 410 21.85 8.20 -7.90
N GLY A 411 22.90 7.55 -8.42
CA GLY A 411 23.61 6.47 -7.72
C GLY A 411 24.72 7.00 -6.82
N ILE A 412 24.93 6.36 -5.67
CA ILE A 412 26.01 6.67 -4.72
C ILE A 412 26.60 5.39 -4.15
N ASP A 413 27.91 5.39 -3.95
CA ASP A 413 28.60 4.38 -3.16
C ASP A 413 29.86 4.99 -2.51
N VAL A 414 30.50 4.27 -1.60
CA VAL A 414 31.69 4.73 -0.87
C VAL A 414 32.83 3.73 -0.96
N SER A 415 34.06 4.22 -0.85
CA SER A 415 35.21 3.42 -0.44
C SER A 415 35.61 3.80 0.97
N LEU A 416 35.58 2.84 1.88
CA LEU A 416 36.06 2.98 3.25
C LEU A 416 37.59 2.97 3.29
N THR A 417 38.23 2.24 2.39
CA THR A 417 39.70 2.19 2.31
C THR A 417 40.26 3.55 1.89
N GLU A 418 39.68 4.15 0.85
CA GLU A 418 40.13 5.44 0.32
C GLU A 418 39.47 6.64 1.02
N GLN A 419 38.47 6.40 1.87
CA GLN A 419 37.69 7.45 2.55
C GLN A 419 37.05 8.42 1.55
N ARG A 420 36.43 7.85 0.50
CA ARG A 420 35.82 8.61 -0.60
C ARG A 420 34.38 8.22 -0.84
N ILE A 421 33.61 9.20 -1.27
CA ILE A 421 32.25 9.05 -1.80
C ILE A 421 32.34 9.11 -3.31
N PHE A 422 31.53 8.31 -4.00
CA PHE A 422 31.36 8.30 -5.44
C PHE A 422 29.89 8.45 -5.78
N TRP A 423 29.56 9.25 -6.80
CA TRP A 423 28.17 9.37 -7.24
C TRP A 423 28.05 9.67 -8.74
N THR A 424 26.89 9.34 -9.28
CA THR A 424 26.51 9.64 -10.67
C THR A 424 25.61 10.86 -10.74
N ASN A 425 25.73 11.63 -11.82
CA ASN A 425 24.90 12.78 -12.16
C ASN A 425 24.23 12.51 -13.51
N MET A 426 22.89 12.50 -13.54
CA MET A 426 22.08 12.08 -14.70
C MET A 426 22.21 12.98 -15.94
N GLY A 427 22.72 14.20 -15.80
CA GLY A 427 22.72 15.16 -16.89
C GLY A 427 21.41 15.93 -16.99
N ARG A 428 21.26 16.72 -18.07
CA ARG A 428 20.06 17.56 -18.30
C ARG A 428 19.11 16.94 -19.30
N SER A 429 19.65 16.21 -20.27
CA SER A 429 18.88 15.66 -21.38
C SER A 429 19.18 14.18 -21.52
N VAL A 430 18.12 13.37 -21.46
CA VAL A 430 18.19 11.92 -21.70
C VAL A 430 18.74 11.55 -23.08
N ALA A 431 18.71 12.49 -24.04
CA ALA A 431 19.23 12.30 -25.39
C ALA A 431 20.67 12.82 -25.58
N ALA A 432 21.23 13.53 -24.60
CA ALA A 432 22.59 14.06 -24.67
C ALA A 432 23.57 13.18 -23.89
N TYR A 433 24.84 13.23 -24.28
CA TYR A 433 25.93 12.68 -23.46
C TYR A 433 26.37 13.74 -22.45
N ASP A 434 25.51 14.12 -21.50
CA ASP A 434 25.81 15.16 -20.52
C ASP A 434 25.77 14.69 -19.06
N GLY A 435 25.63 13.38 -18.85
CA GLY A 435 25.87 12.72 -17.58
C GLY A 435 27.35 12.72 -17.19
N SER A 436 27.61 12.44 -15.91
CA SER A 436 28.98 12.41 -15.36
C SER A 436 29.06 11.60 -14.07
N VAL A 437 30.28 11.19 -13.70
CA VAL A 437 30.59 10.48 -12.44
C VAL A 437 31.59 11.30 -11.64
N TRP A 438 31.35 11.42 -10.35
CA TRP A 438 32.07 12.31 -9.44
C TRP A 438 32.52 11.60 -8.18
N SER A 439 33.48 12.20 -7.50
CA SER A 439 33.99 11.75 -6.22
C SER A 439 34.31 12.92 -5.30
N ALA A 440 34.32 12.70 -4.00
CA ALA A 440 34.81 13.61 -2.97
C ALA A 440 35.32 12.81 -1.77
N ASN A 441 36.09 13.44 -0.90
CA ASN A 441 36.36 12.91 0.43
C ASN A 441 35.05 12.79 1.24
N MET A 442 35.03 11.97 2.29
CA MET A 442 33.86 11.79 3.18
C MET A 442 33.31 13.09 3.79
N ASP A 443 34.15 14.12 3.92
CA ASP A 443 33.78 15.46 4.44
C ASP A 443 33.33 16.45 3.34
N GLY A 444 33.35 16.03 2.07
CA GLY A 444 32.96 16.84 0.91
C GLY A 444 34.10 17.64 0.28
N SER A 445 35.32 17.55 0.82
CA SER A 445 36.50 18.15 0.20
C SER A 445 37.00 17.34 -1.01
N ASP A 446 37.92 17.89 -1.79
CA ASP A 446 38.54 17.22 -2.95
C ASP A 446 37.53 16.65 -3.96
N VAL A 447 36.54 17.46 -4.33
CA VAL A 447 35.53 17.11 -5.34
C VAL A 447 36.21 16.98 -6.71
N LYS A 448 36.12 15.79 -7.30
CA LYS A 448 36.73 15.41 -8.57
C LYS A 448 35.69 14.85 -9.54
N CYS A 449 35.80 15.22 -10.81
CA CYS A 449 35.04 14.61 -11.89
C CYS A 449 35.86 13.43 -12.43
N LEU A 450 35.34 12.20 -12.31
CA LEU A 450 36.01 10.98 -12.74
C LEU A 450 35.67 10.66 -14.20
N VAL A 451 34.38 10.74 -14.55
CA VAL A 451 33.89 10.56 -15.92
C VAL A 451 33.21 11.86 -16.35
N PRO A 452 33.82 12.65 -17.26
CA PRO A 452 33.28 13.94 -17.66
C PRO A 452 32.12 13.81 -18.65
N ARG A 453 31.40 14.92 -18.83
CA ARG A 453 30.38 15.05 -19.87
C ARG A 453 30.96 14.72 -21.25
N GLY A 454 30.13 14.15 -22.11
CA GLY A 454 30.49 13.67 -23.44
C GLY A 454 30.84 12.18 -23.47
N LYS A 455 30.86 11.50 -22.33
CA LYS A 455 31.22 10.07 -22.22
C LYS A 455 30.03 9.15 -21.93
N VAL A 456 29.04 9.63 -21.18
CA VAL A 456 27.87 8.87 -20.72
C VAL A 456 26.62 9.73 -20.86
N ARG A 457 25.45 9.10 -21.01
CA ARG A 457 24.15 9.79 -21.15
C ARG A 457 23.53 10.05 -19.80
N THR A 458 22.96 9.01 -19.18
CA THR A 458 22.21 9.08 -17.93
C THR A 458 22.73 8.02 -16.97
N PRO A 459 23.90 8.24 -16.34
CA PRO A 459 24.45 7.29 -15.39
C PRO A 459 23.52 7.15 -14.18
N LYS A 460 23.36 5.90 -13.70
CA LYS A 460 22.42 5.47 -12.65
C LYS A 460 23.16 4.87 -11.47
N GLN A 461 22.71 3.73 -10.92
CA GLN A 461 23.34 3.11 -9.77
C GLN A 461 24.84 2.86 -10.07
N ILE A 462 25.66 3.04 -9.05
CA ILE A 462 27.11 2.85 -9.05
C ILE A 462 27.48 1.92 -7.91
N ALA A 463 28.48 1.07 -8.13
CA ALA A 463 29.03 0.15 -7.15
C ALA A 463 30.56 0.22 -7.16
N ALA A 464 31.16 0.25 -5.98
CA ALA A 464 32.59 0.36 -5.77
C ALA A 464 33.20 -1.02 -5.45
N ASP A 465 34.19 -1.46 -6.25
CA ASP A 465 34.96 -2.67 -6.00
C ASP A 465 36.26 -2.35 -5.26
N GLU A 466 36.23 -2.46 -3.93
CA GLU A 466 37.36 -2.19 -3.02
C GLU A 466 38.58 -3.08 -3.31
N GLN A 467 38.38 -4.28 -3.86
CA GLN A 467 39.49 -5.20 -4.13
C GLN A 467 40.32 -4.76 -5.34
N ARG A 468 39.69 -4.05 -6.29
CA ARG A 468 40.30 -3.65 -7.56
C ARG A 468 40.46 -2.15 -7.72
N TYR A 469 39.93 -1.36 -6.80
CA TYR A 469 39.88 0.10 -6.88
C TYR A 469 39.18 0.57 -8.18
N GLN A 470 38.07 -0.11 -8.52
CA GLN A 470 37.28 0.15 -9.73
C GLN A 470 35.83 0.48 -9.39
N LEU A 471 35.26 1.44 -10.11
CA LEU A 471 33.84 1.77 -10.07
C LEU A 471 33.14 1.11 -11.24
N TYR A 472 31.94 0.62 -10.98
CA TYR A 472 31.04 0.05 -11.98
C TYR A 472 29.71 0.80 -11.91
N PHE A 473 29.16 1.21 -13.05
CA PHE A 473 27.88 1.94 -13.06
C PHE A 473 27.07 1.67 -14.33
N ALA A 474 25.75 1.77 -14.22
CA ALA A 474 24.85 1.67 -15.36
C ALA A 474 24.66 3.02 -16.05
N ASP A 475 24.46 3.02 -17.37
CA ASP A 475 24.01 4.17 -18.15
C ASP A 475 22.68 3.82 -18.85
N ARG A 476 21.60 4.48 -18.40
CA ARG A 476 20.22 4.10 -18.75
C ARG A 476 19.93 4.27 -20.22
N GLU A 477 20.01 5.49 -20.73
CA GLU A 477 19.82 5.78 -22.14
C GLU A 477 21.04 5.43 -23.00
N GLY A 478 22.21 5.19 -22.38
CA GLY A 478 23.37 4.56 -23.04
C GLY A 478 23.21 3.05 -23.27
N THR A 479 22.22 2.43 -22.60
CA THR A 479 21.95 0.99 -22.64
C THR A 479 23.18 0.15 -22.34
N SER A 480 23.98 0.59 -21.36
CA SER A 480 25.31 0.04 -21.12
C SER A 480 25.65 -0.03 -19.64
N LEU A 481 26.64 -0.87 -19.31
CA LEU A 481 27.37 -0.84 -18.05
C LEU A 481 28.80 -0.39 -18.32
N HIS A 482 29.34 0.43 -17.42
CA HIS A 482 30.66 1.02 -17.53
C HIS A 482 31.53 0.63 -16.35
N ARG A 483 32.84 0.71 -16.56
CA ARG A 483 33.87 0.57 -15.53
C ARG A 483 34.91 1.68 -15.66
N CYS A 484 35.44 2.17 -14.53
CA CYS A 484 36.64 3.00 -14.49
C CYS A 484 37.39 2.81 -13.17
N GLY A 485 38.63 3.28 -13.06
CA GLY A 485 39.34 3.38 -11.78
C GLY A 485 38.74 4.44 -10.86
N TYR A 486 39.04 4.37 -9.56
CA TYR A 486 38.63 5.38 -8.58
C TYR A 486 39.15 6.80 -8.88
N ASP A 487 40.21 6.90 -9.69
CA ASP A 487 40.78 8.15 -10.21
C ASP A 487 40.20 8.57 -11.57
N GLY A 488 39.26 7.79 -12.13
CA GLY A 488 38.67 7.99 -13.46
C GLY A 488 39.48 7.40 -14.62
N SER A 489 40.61 6.75 -14.35
CA SER A 489 41.41 6.09 -15.38
C SER A 489 40.67 4.89 -15.99
N HIS A 490 41.10 4.45 -17.17
CA HIS A 490 40.60 3.23 -17.82
C HIS A 490 39.07 3.16 -17.96
N HIS A 491 38.40 4.28 -18.22
CA HIS A 491 36.95 4.28 -18.47
C HIS A 491 36.60 3.50 -19.74
N GLU A 492 35.79 2.46 -19.59
CA GLU A 492 35.34 1.60 -20.69
C GLU A 492 33.88 1.15 -20.51
N ILE A 493 33.31 0.64 -21.59
CA ILE A 493 32.00 -0.03 -21.61
C ILE A 493 32.25 -1.53 -21.49
N ILE A 494 31.61 -2.19 -20.53
CA ILE A 494 31.79 -3.62 -20.24
C ILE A 494 30.58 -4.49 -20.62
N VAL A 495 29.42 -3.86 -20.77
CA VAL A 495 28.20 -4.45 -21.35
C VAL A 495 27.55 -3.38 -22.20
N GLN A 496 27.16 -3.73 -23.41
CA GLN A 496 26.44 -2.85 -24.31
C GLN A 496 25.24 -3.59 -24.88
N ARG A 497 24.07 -2.97 -24.74
CA ARG A 497 22.78 -3.52 -25.16
C ARG A 497 22.22 -2.66 -26.28
N TYR A 498 21.55 -3.30 -27.24
CA TYR A 498 20.98 -2.62 -28.40
C TYR A 498 19.63 -3.20 -28.77
N THR A 499 18.80 -2.36 -29.36
CA THR A 499 17.65 -2.79 -30.16
C THR A 499 17.98 -2.65 -31.64
N THR A 500 17.23 -3.34 -32.48
CA THR A 500 17.30 -3.18 -33.93
C THR A 500 17.07 -1.71 -34.33
N PRO A 501 17.82 -1.17 -35.32
CA PRO A 501 17.52 0.16 -35.85
C PRO A 501 16.05 0.28 -36.28
N GLY A 502 15.36 1.33 -35.81
CA GLY A 502 13.93 1.54 -36.08
C GLY A 502 12.97 0.91 -35.07
N SER A 503 13.46 0.22 -34.03
CA SER A 503 12.65 -0.29 -32.92
C SER A 503 11.89 0.81 -32.18
N SER A 504 10.72 0.46 -31.63
CA SER A 504 9.87 1.40 -30.90
C SER A 504 10.56 1.91 -29.63
N LEU A 505 10.13 3.06 -29.10
CA LEU A 505 10.64 3.56 -27.81
C LEU A 505 10.45 2.53 -26.70
N LEU A 506 9.33 1.79 -26.71
CA LEU A 506 9.06 0.75 -25.70
C LEU A 506 10.09 -0.37 -25.75
N ASP A 507 10.52 -0.77 -26.95
CA ASP A 507 11.57 -1.78 -27.11
C ASP A 507 12.91 -1.24 -26.64
N GLN A 508 13.24 0.02 -26.96
CA GLN A 508 14.47 0.67 -26.49
C GLN A 508 14.51 0.74 -24.96
N MET A 509 13.38 1.06 -24.32
CA MET A 509 13.25 1.11 -22.87
C MET A 509 13.47 -0.26 -22.20
N ARG A 510 13.27 -1.38 -22.92
CA ARG A 510 13.63 -2.71 -22.41
C ARG A 510 15.12 -2.89 -22.23
N GLU A 511 15.95 -2.16 -22.99
CA GLU A 511 17.41 -2.28 -22.90
C GLU A 511 18.05 -1.32 -21.89
N TRP A 512 17.25 -0.47 -21.24
CA TRP A 512 17.73 0.53 -20.27
C TRP A 512 18.26 -0.11 -18.99
N CYS A 513 19.58 -0.09 -18.83
CA CYS A 513 20.28 -0.54 -17.62
C CYS A 513 20.13 0.48 -16.49
N VAL A 514 19.84 0.05 -15.26
CA VAL A 514 19.63 0.99 -14.13
C VAL A 514 20.43 0.61 -12.89
N GLY A 515 20.14 -0.54 -12.31
CA GLY A 515 20.81 -1.03 -11.12
C GLY A 515 22.04 -1.86 -11.46
N ILE A 516 23.04 -1.86 -10.58
CA ILE A 516 24.24 -2.69 -10.67
C ILE A 516 24.69 -3.15 -9.29
N ALA A 517 25.09 -4.42 -9.17
CA ALA A 517 25.64 -5.01 -7.96
C ALA A 517 26.82 -5.93 -8.29
N LEU A 518 27.81 -6.01 -7.40
CA LEU A 518 29.07 -6.73 -7.63
C LEU A 518 29.28 -7.82 -6.57
N ASP A 519 29.48 -9.06 -7.02
CA ASP A 519 30.03 -10.14 -6.20
C ASP A 519 31.52 -10.25 -6.53
N SER A 520 32.35 -9.44 -5.87
CA SER A 520 33.79 -9.35 -6.13
C SER A 520 34.50 -10.69 -5.89
N GLU A 521 34.05 -11.48 -4.90
CA GLU A 521 34.64 -12.79 -4.59
C GLU A 521 34.44 -13.77 -5.74
N ARG A 522 33.21 -13.84 -6.29
CA ARG A 522 32.91 -14.71 -7.43
C ARG A 522 33.23 -14.11 -8.78
N ARG A 523 33.64 -12.84 -8.82
CA ARG A 523 33.95 -12.10 -10.06
C ARG A 523 32.72 -11.97 -10.96
N VAL A 524 31.52 -11.84 -10.37
CA VAL A 524 30.25 -11.73 -11.09
C VAL A 524 29.64 -10.36 -10.85
N MET A 525 29.04 -9.79 -11.88
CA MET A 525 28.22 -8.59 -11.78
C MET A 525 26.77 -8.89 -12.16
N TYR A 526 25.86 -8.18 -11.51
CA TYR A 526 24.42 -8.26 -11.73
C TYR A 526 23.90 -6.87 -12.12
N TRP A 527 22.91 -6.82 -12.99
CA TRP A 527 22.27 -5.55 -13.33
C TRP A 527 20.79 -5.71 -13.64
N THR A 528 20.05 -4.62 -13.45
CA THR A 528 18.64 -4.53 -13.84
C THR A 528 18.50 -3.87 -15.21
N GLN A 529 17.52 -4.33 -15.98
CA GLN A 529 16.97 -3.59 -17.11
C GLN A 529 15.52 -3.26 -16.80
N LYS A 530 15.19 -1.97 -16.64
CA LYS A 530 13.91 -1.55 -16.03
C LYS A 530 12.68 -1.82 -16.91
N GLY A 531 12.83 -1.79 -18.23
CA GLY A 531 11.68 -1.79 -19.13
C GLY A 531 10.84 -0.50 -19.09
N PRO A 532 9.81 -0.40 -19.96
CA PRO A 532 8.84 0.69 -19.90
C PRO A 532 8.12 0.73 -18.56
N SER A 533 7.76 1.94 -18.12
CA SER A 533 7.13 2.10 -16.81
C SER A 533 5.79 1.37 -16.72
N LYS A 534 5.61 0.62 -15.64
CA LYS A 534 4.40 -0.18 -15.34
C LYS A 534 4.04 -1.21 -16.44
N ALA A 535 5.00 -1.63 -17.26
CA ALA A 535 4.75 -2.54 -18.38
C ALA A 535 5.05 -4.03 -18.07
N GLY A 536 5.64 -4.35 -16.92
CA GLY A 536 5.94 -5.74 -16.55
C GLY A 536 6.96 -6.41 -17.47
N CYS A 537 7.88 -5.62 -18.03
CA CYS A 537 8.88 -6.06 -19.02
C CYS A 537 10.32 -5.95 -18.48
N GLY A 538 10.46 -5.79 -17.17
CA GLY A 538 11.73 -5.65 -16.49
C GLY A 538 12.50 -6.97 -16.39
N ARG A 539 13.82 -6.88 -16.35
CA ARG A 539 14.72 -8.04 -16.36
C ARG A 539 15.90 -7.84 -15.42
N ILE A 540 16.47 -8.95 -14.95
CA ILE A 540 17.75 -8.97 -14.22
C ILE A 540 18.68 -9.96 -14.90
N PHE A 541 19.93 -9.56 -15.09
CA PHE A 541 20.97 -10.36 -15.73
C PHE A 541 22.19 -10.48 -14.83
N CYS A 542 23.06 -11.43 -15.15
CA CYS A 542 24.42 -11.51 -14.64
C CYS A 542 25.43 -11.82 -15.74
N ALA A 543 26.70 -11.49 -15.48
CA ALA A 543 27.84 -11.84 -16.32
C ALA A 543 29.14 -11.78 -15.49
N GLY A 544 30.25 -12.27 -16.03
CA GLY A 544 31.56 -12.07 -15.41
C GLY A 544 31.96 -10.58 -15.37
N MET A 545 32.73 -10.17 -14.36
CA MET A 545 33.21 -8.78 -14.25
C MET A 545 34.26 -8.40 -15.30
N ASP A 546 34.88 -9.38 -15.96
CA ASP A 546 35.78 -9.20 -17.10
C ASP A 546 35.10 -9.77 -18.36
N ILE A 547 35.33 -9.14 -19.51
CA ILE A 547 34.82 -9.63 -20.81
C ILE A 547 35.62 -10.89 -21.19
N PRO A 548 34.97 -11.97 -21.66
CA PRO A 548 35.68 -13.17 -22.12
C PRO A 548 36.71 -12.87 -23.23
N GLU A 549 37.79 -13.64 -23.26
CA GLU A 549 38.88 -13.41 -24.23
C GLU A 549 38.38 -13.50 -25.67
N GLY A 550 38.68 -12.48 -26.48
CA GLY A 550 38.25 -12.38 -27.87
C GLY A 550 36.84 -11.82 -28.09
N GLU A 551 36.11 -11.52 -27.01
CA GLU A 551 34.78 -10.91 -27.07
C GLU A 551 34.84 -9.39 -26.77
N THR A 552 33.71 -8.70 -26.97
CA THR A 552 33.52 -7.27 -26.73
C THR A 552 32.31 -7.06 -25.82
N ALA A 553 32.13 -5.83 -25.34
CA ALA A 553 30.96 -5.48 -24.53
C ALA A 553 29.61 -5.73 -25.25
N GLU A 554 29.62 -5.76 -26.58
CA GLU A 554 28.43 -5.87 -27.43
C GLU A 554 28.06 -7.32 -27.73
N ASN A 555 29.04 -8.22 -27.75
CA ASN A 555 28.86 -9.61 -28.19
C ASN A 555 29.22 -10.66 -27.12
N ARG A 556 29.55 -10.22 -25.90
CA ARG A 556 29.94 -11.13 -24.83
C ARG A 556 28.89 -12.21 -24.57
N SER A 557 29.32 -13.45 -24.60
CA SER A 557 28.46 -14.63 -24.62
C SER A 557 28.06 -15.12 -23.23
N ASP A 558 28.74 -14.63 -22.20
CA ASP A 558 28.56 -15.01 -20.80
C ASP A 558 27.40 -14.31 -20.09
N ILE A 559 26.63 -13.47 -20.79
CA ILE A 559 25.44 -12.81 -20.23
C ILE A 559 24.32 -13.83 -20.04
N THR A 560 23.86 -13.97 -18.81
CA THR A 560 22.76 -14.85 -18.42
C THR A 560 21.57 -14.04 -17.92
N LEU A 561 20.37 -14.34 -18.42
CA LEU A 561 19.11 -13.81 -17.91
C LEU A 561 18.69 -14.59 -16.66
N LEU A 562 18.53 -13.89 -15.54
CA LEU A 562 18.13 -14.50 -14.27
C LEU A 562 16.63 -14.35 -14.01
N PHE A 563 16.08 -13.16 -14.26
CA PHE A 563 14.67 -12.86 -14.06
C PHE A 563 14.10 -12.10 -15.24
N ASP A 564 12.88 -12.42 -15.62
CA ASP A 564 12.13 -11.78 -16.70
C ASP A 564 10.69 -11.46 -16.25
N ASN A 565 10.02 -10.58 -17.00
CA ASN A 565 8.67 -10.10 -16.72
C ASN A 565 8.51 -9.47 -15.33
N LEU A 566 9.57 -8.82 -14.85
CA LEU A 566 9.53 -8.04 -13.62
C LEU A 566 8.76 -6.73 -13.86
N PRO A 567 8.12 -6.15 -12.82
CA PRO A 567 7.38 -4.90 -12.92
C PRO A 567 8.19 -3.77 -13.57
N GLU A 568 9.24 -3.32 -12.88
CA GLU A 568 10.14 -2.24 -13.27
C GLU A 568 11.32 -2.22 -12.27
N PRO A 569 12.30 -3.16 -12.38
CA PRO A 569 13.39 -3.29 -11.43
C PRO A 569 14.35 -2.11 -11.58
N ILE A 570 14.70 -1.49 -10.45
CA ILE A 570 15.52 -0.27 -10.38
C ILE A 570 16.88 -0.62 -9.77
N ASP A 571 17.04 -0.48 -8.45
CA ASP A 571 18.33 -0.66 -7.80
C ASP A 571 18.45 -2.09 -7.29
N ILE A 572 19.68 -2.61 -7.30
CA ILE A 572 20.02 -3.98 -6.95
C ILE A 572 21.23 -4.02 -6.03
N GLU A 573 21.25 -4.98 -5.12
CA GLU A 573 22.32 -5.25 -4.16
C GLU A 573 22.53 -6.76 -4.06
N ILE A 574 23.73 -7.18 -3.68
CA ILE A 574 24.08 -8.59 -3.47
C ILE A 574 24.68 -8.76 -2.08
N ASP A 575 24.12 -9.69 -1.31
CA ASP A 575 24.81 -10.28 -0.19
C ASP A 575 25.63 -11.47 -0.73
N SER A 576 26.94 -11.27 -0.89
CA SER A 576 27.83 -12.27 -1.51
C SER A 576 27.98 -13.53 -0.67
N GLU A 577 27.95 -13.40 0.66
CA GLU A 577 28.04 -14.51 1.62
C GLU A 577 26.79 -15.39 1.53
N LEU A 578 25.61 -14.77 1.58
CA LEU A 578 24.32 -15.47 1.46
C LEU A 578 23.96 -15.79 0.00
N GLN A 579 24.74 -15.31 -0.96
CA GLN A 579 24.47 -15.39 -2.41
C GLN A 579 23.05 -14.95 -2.74
N THR A 580 22.59 -13.87 -2.12
CA THR A 580 21.20 -13.43 -2.21
C THR A 580 21.14 -12.04 -2.80
N LEU A 581 20.50 -11.92 -3.97
CA LEU A 581 20.19 -10.63 -4.58
C LEU A 581 19.01 -10.00 -3.86
N TYR A 582 19.08 -8.69 -3.70
CA TYR A 582 18.02 -7.83 -3.26
C TYR A 582 17.79 -6.75 -4.32
N TRP A 583 16.55 -6.41 -4.63
CA TRP A 583 16.28 -5.33 -5.57
C TRP A 583 14.95 -4.63 -5.29
N THR A 584 14.85 -3.39 -5.75
CA THR A 584 13.60 -2.63 -5.73
C THR A 584 12.88 -2.76 -7.07
N ASP A 585 11.57 -2.94 -7.02
CA ASP A 585 10.69 -2.88 -8.18
C ASP A 585 9.78 -1.65 -8.05
N ARG A 586 9.77 -0.78 -9.05
CA ARG A 586 8.70 0.21 -9.27
C ARG A 586 7.51 -0.47 -9.95
N GLY A 587 6.39 0.23 -10.08
CA GLY A 587 5.23 -0.25 -10.84
C GLY A 587 3.94 -0.27 -10.02
N GLU A 588 2.93 -0.96 -10.52
CA GLU A 588 1.61 -1.02 -9.88
C GLU A 588 1.52 -2.13 -8.84
N HIS A 589 0.79 -1.87 -7.77
CA HIS A 589 0.44 -2.91 -6.81
C HIS A 589 -0.46 -4.00 -7.46
N PRO A 590 -0.34 -5.29 -7.06
CA PRO A 590 0.51 -5.79 -5.97
C PRO A 590 1.95 -6.10 -6.38
N MET A 591 2.28 -6.16 -7.68
CA MET A 591 3.56 -6.71 -8.15
C MET A 591 4.73 -5.72 -8.09
N GLY A 592 4.47 -4.43 -8.30
CA GLY A 592 5.44 -3.33 -8.20
C GLY A 592 5.36 -2.56 -6.88
N CYS A 593 6.27 -1.61 -6.72
CA CYS A 593 6.52 -0.87 -5.48
C CYS A 593 6.88 -1.79 -4.31
N THR A 594 7.86 -2.67 -4.58
CA THR A 594 8.27 -3.75 -3.68
C THR A 594 9.78 -3.80 -3.49
N LEU A 595 10.21 -4.31 -2.33
CA LEU A 595 11.58 -4.79 -2.09
C LEU A 595 11.54 -6.30 -2.23
N CYS A 596 12.44 -6.85 -3.04
CA CYS A 596 12.47 -8.24 -3.40
C CYS A 596 13.82 -8.86 -3.04
N ARG A 597 13.84 -10.18 -2.86
CA ARG A 597 15.06 -10.97 -2.81
C ARG A 597 14.95 -12.26 -3.60
N ALA A 598 16.10 -12.80 -3.99
CA ALA A 598 16.22 -14.17 -4.50
C ALA A 598 17.63 -14.72 -4.29
N TYR A 599 17.71 -16.00 -3.96
CA TYR A 599 18.98 -16.72 -3.90
C TYR A 599 19.50 -17.01 -5.31
N VAL A 600 20.78 -16.73 -5.56
CA VAL A 600 21.46 -16.88 -6.87
C VAL A 600 22.70 -17.77 -6.81
N GLY A 601 22.88 -18.52 -5.73
CA GLY A 601 24.12 -19.26 -5.46
C GLY A 601 24.25 -20.66 -6.07
N GLY A 602 23.23 -21.18 -6.77
CA GLY A 602 23.22 -22.56 -7.28
C GLY A 602 22.86 -22.68 -8.77
N GLU A 603 23.37 -23.72 -9.44
CA GLU A 603 23.21 -23.93 -10.90
C GLU A 603 21.80 -24.34 -11.34
N THR A 604 20.93 -24.81 -10.43
CA THR A 604 19.64 -25.46 -10.78
C THR A 604 18.49 -25.27 -9.78
N VAL A 605 18.63 -24.43 -8.77
CA VAL A 605 17.55 -24.22 -7.79
C VAL A 605 16.64 -23.10 -8.29
N ASN A 606 15.35 -23.42 -8.45
CA ASN A 606 14.26 -22.51 -8.84
C ASN A 606 14.46 -21.11 -8.23
N MET A 607 14.98 -20.17 -9.02
CA MET A 607 15.25 -18.78 -8.64
C MET A 607 13.92 -18.08 -8.38
N GLN A 608 13.37 -18.29 -7.20
CA GLN A 608 12.07 -17.77 -6.83
C GLN A 608 12.23 -16.37 -6.25
N LYS A 609 11.62 -15.39 -6.93
CA LYS A 609 11.44 -14.04 -6.40
C LYS A 609 10.60 -14.09 -5.12
N ILE A 610 11.14 -13.56 -4.03
CA ILE A 610 10.44 -13.37 -2.75
C ILE A 610 10.27 -11.87 -2.52
N ILE A 611 9.05 -11.41 -2.26
CA ILE A 611 8.79 -10.01 -1.90
C ILE A 611 8.92 -9.86 -0.39
N LEU A 612 9.88 -9.05 0.05
CA LEU A 612 10.18 -8.77 1.46
C LEU A 612 9.32 -7.64 2.03
N ALA A 613 9.12 -6.58 1.25
CA ALA A 613 8.31 -5.44 1.66
C ALA A 613 7.55 -4.85 0.46
N ARG A 614 6.41 -4.21 0.74
CA ARG A 614 5.51 -3.60 -0.25
C ARG A 614 5.12 -2.19 0.19
N HIS A 615 4.33 -1.51 -0.65
CA HIS A 615 3.74 -0.20 -0.37
C HIS A 615 4.76 0.93 -0.24
N PHE A 616 5.88 0.82 -0.96
CA PHE A 616 6.73 1.97 -1.21
C PHE A 616 6.03 2.92 -2.19
N HIS A 617 6.28 4.23 -2.09
CA HIS A 617 5.74 5.19 -3.06
C HIS A 617 6.46 5.06 -4.40
N GLU A 618 7.77 5.30 -4.41
CA GLU A 618 8.69 4.98 -5.51
C GLU A 618 9.97 4.44 -4.86
N PRO A 619 10.18 3.12 -4.76
CA PRO A 619 11.37 2.59 -4.12
C PRO A 619 12.59 2.80 -5.05
N ILE A 620 13.45 3.72 -4.66
CA ILE A 620 14.73 4.06 -5.29
C ILE A 620 15.74 4.28 -4.15
N GLY A 621 16.98 3.89 -4.37
CA GLY A 621 18.02 3.76 -3.37
C GLY A 621 17.86 2.44 -2.62
N LEU A 622 18.83 1.54 -2.78
CA LEU A 622 18.93 0.31 -2.02
C LEU A 622 20.38 0.15 -1.57
N TYR A 623 20.56 -0.21 -0.31
CA TYR A 623 21.85 -0.62 0.24
C TYR A 623 21.59 -1.69 1.29
N SER A 624 22.37 -2.76 1.30
CA SER A 624 22.20 -3.88 2.23
C SER A 624 23.26 -3.84 3.31
N VAL A 625 22.83 -4.07 4.56
CA VAL A 625 23.74 -4.21 5.71
C VAL A 625 23.22 -5.33 6.61
N SER A 626 24.16 -6.07 7.20
CA SER A 626 23.82 -7.06 8.22
C SER A 626 23.32 -6.34 9.48
N MET A 627 22.07 -6.58 9.87
CA MET A 627 21.42 -6.06 11.07
C MET A 627 20.85 -7.24 11.85
N ASP A 628 20.87 -7.16 13.19
CA ASP A 628 20.40 -8.22 14.09
C ASP A 628 18.85 -8.20 14.27
N ASP A 629 18.18 -7.21 13.69
CA ASP A 629 16.80 -6.81 13.91
C ASP A 629 16.01 -6.64 12.58
N GLY A 630 14.76 -7.11 12.57
CA GLY A 630 13.92 -7.24 11.37
C GLY A 630 12.94 -6.08 11.11
N ASP A 631 13.05 -4.98 11.85
CA ASP A 631 12.07 -3.90 11.87
C ASP A 631 12.31 -2.83 10.80
N LYS A 632 11.24 -2.34 10.18
CA LYS A 632 11.32 -1.21 9.25
C LYS A 632 11.38 0.11 10.00
N THR A 633 12.55 0.75 10.01
CA THR A 633 12.73 2.07 10.64
C THR A 633 12.80 3.19 9.60
N GLU A 634 12.03 4.25 9.79
CA GLU A 634 12.19 5.50 9.02
C GLU A 634 13.31 6.34 9.62
N LEU A 635 14.43 6.46 8.91
CA LEU A 635 15.59 7.22 9.38
C LEU A 635 15.44 8.72 9.12
N VAL A 636 14.94 9.09 7.93
CA VAL A 636 14.81 10.49 7.51
C VAL A 636 13.51 10.64 6.72
N ARG A 637 12.67 11.61 7.12
CA ARG A 637 11.54 12.10 6.31
C ARG A 637 11.62 13.62 6.22
N ASN A 638 11.75 14.12 5.01
CA ASN A 638 11.69 15.55 4.73
C ASN A 638 11.08 15.80 3.34
N GLU A 639 11.18 17.04 2.89
CA GLU A 639 10.66 17.52 1.61
C GLU A 639 11.60 17.28 0.41
N GLY A 640 12.71 16.55 0.61
CA GLY A 640 13.65 16.18 -0.44
C GLY A 640 13.16 14.99 -1.28
N CYS A 641 13.82 14.75 -2.41
CA CYS A 641 13.55 13.60 -3.27
C CYS A 641 14.85 12.78 -3.35
N PHE A 642 14.86 11.63 -2.66
CA PHE A 642 16.07 10.84 -2.50
C PHE A 642 16.21 9.75 -3.56
N THR A 643 17.41 9.60 -4.12
CA THR A 643 17.68 8.69 -5.25
C THR A 643 18.77 7.66 -4.96
N GLY A 644 19.62 7.89 -3.95
CA GLY A 644 20.70 6.97 -3.60
C GLY A 644 20.98 6.98 -2.11
N ILE A 645 21.44 5.84 -1.59
CA ILE A 645 21.78 5.62 -0.19
C ILE A 645 23.01 4.70 -0.09
N THR A 646 23.90 4.98 0.85
CA THR A 646 25.01 4.10 1.23
C THR A 646 25.39 4.34 2.71
N LEU A 647 26.01 3.37 3.37
CA LEU A 647 26.39 3.42 4.80
C LEU A 647 27.91 3.34 4.97
N VAL A 648 28.45 4.10 5.93
CA VAL A 648 29.84 4.08 6.39
C VAL A 648 29.93 3.51 7.80
#